data_AF-A0A0J6HAT9-F1
#
_entry.id   AF-A0A0J6HAT9-F1
#
_cell.length_a   1.000
_cell.length_b   1.000
_cell.length_c   1.000
_cell.angle_alpha   90.00
_cell.angle_beta   90.00
_cell.angle_gamma   90.00
#
_symmetry.space_group_name_H-M   'P 1'
#
loop_
_entity.id
_entity.type
_entity.pdbx_description
1 polymer ?
#
loop_
_entity_poly.entity_id
_entity_poly.type
_entity_poly.pdbx_seq_one_letter_code
_entity_poly.pdbx_strand_id
1 'polypeptide(L)'
;MFNPSNETHFSLTVEDYVGDLQVLSFTGTEGISQPYRFDLELVSENPDLDLEKLLHKQAFLAFDPKGSGIHGQIYRVAQGDAGKRLTRYKVSLVPQLQYLHHRTNQRIYQQMSAPKIIALILEEHGIKGNAYKFQLSQPCPDRDYCVQYDETDLHFVQRLCEEEGIHYHFQHTSKGHLLVFGDDQTVFPKLGQPTAYVQGSGMVADEPVIKGFKLRLETRTSRTTRRDYDFEKPRLQLEAAYKPDVQSEEPDLEDYDYPGRFLDRARGKFLSQRALERHRADYQQAEGHGDQTTLVSGHFLEISDHPRTEWNDLWLLTEVVHEGKQPQVLEEGVTSDTTDYKDDFHQGYRNRFLATPWAVFYRPALEHPKPRVLGSQTAMVTGPKGEEIHCDQYGRIKVQFHWDREGLADDKTSCWMRVSSSWAGDRYGAIVIPRIGMEVLVTFLEGDPDQPLVTGCLYHKENQVPYDLPANKTRTVFKTLSSPGGGGFNELRIEDKKGAEQIFIHAQRDWDENIEHDQKIRVGNERHDTVVKNTYTELKAEEHRTTIADRKSEVRVDDHLTIGQNQHIKLGTAQLTSAGKEIHLKAGDKIVIEAGMELTVKAGGSFIKLDAGGVTVVGPVVKINAGGSAGSGTGIGIKPPVLPGAADKDKAGSLMDQALGNAVPEKVKPKAFFVFSE
;
A
#
# COMPACT_ATOMS: atom_id res chain seq x y z
N MET A 1 -38.09 -44.85 29.26
CA MET A 1 -37.75 -45.26 30.65
C MET A 1 -37.68 -43.98 31.48
N PHE A 2 -38.64 -43.76 32.38
CA PHE A 2 -38.70 -42.53 33.19
C PHE A 2 -37.42 -42.40 34.03
N ASN A 3 -36.63 -41.34 33.80
CA ASN A 3 -35.74 -40.87 34.84
C ASN A 3 -36.61 -40.11 35.87
N PRO A 4 -36.45 -40.38 37.18
CA PRO A 4 -37.28 -39.78 38.22
C PRO A 4 -37.20 -38.25 38.22
N SER A 5 -38.32 -37.58 38.52
CA SER A 5 -38.50 -36.12 38.58
C SER A 5 -37.59 -35.36 39.57
N ASN A 6 -36.73 -36.08 40.31
CA ASN A 6 -35.91 -35.60 41.42
C ASN A 6 -34.39 -35.60 41.11
N GLU A 7 -33.95 -35.95 39.91
CA GLU A 7 -32.52 -35.91 39.55
C GLU A 7 -32.16 -34.59 38.83
N THR A 8 -31.06 -33.97 39.26
CA THR A 8 -30.49 -32.80 38.57
C THR A 8 -29.91 -33.22 37.22
N HIS A 9 -30.43 -32.68 36.13
CA HIS A 9 -30.02 -32.95 34.75
C HIS A 9 -28.93 -32.01 34.24
N PHE A 10 -28.90 -30.76 34.74
CA PHE A 10 -27.91 -29.77 34.37
C PHE A 10 -26.85 -29.63 35.46
N SER A 11 -25.59 -29.56 35.05
CA SER A 11 -24.47 -29.35 35.97
C SER A 11 -23.43 -28.42 35.37
N LEU A 12 -22.76 -27.66 36.22
CA LEU A 12 -21.64 -26.81 35.86
C LEU A 12 -20.39 -27.34 36.58
N THR A 13 -19.41 -27.80 35.81
CA THR A 13 -18.10 -28.17 36.34
C THR A 13 -17.14 -27.01 36.09
N VAL A 14 -16.53 -26.45 37.13
CA VAL A 14 -15.56 -25.35 37.02
C VAL A 14 -14.17 -25.84 37.41
N GLU A 15 -13.17 -25.49 36.62
CA GLU A 15 -11.77 -25.85 36.83
C GLU A 15 -11.24 -25.34 38.18
N ASP A 16 -10.57 -26.22 38.92
CA ASP A 16 -10.00 -25.97 40.27
C ASP A 16 -10.98 -25.43 41.31
N TYR A 17 -12.28 -25.54 41.07
CA TYR A 17 -13.31 -25.12 42.01
C TYR A 17 -14.04 -26.34 42.58
N VAL A 18 -13.97 -26.49 43.90
CA VAL A 18 -14.73 -27.49 44.65
C VAL A 18 -15.77 -26.73 45.46
N GLY A 19 -17.02 -26.76 45.02
CA GLY A 19 -18.13 -26.12 45.70
C GLY A 19 -19.47 -26.69 45.25
N ASP A 20 -20.54 -26.13 45.78
CA ASP A 20 -21.92 -26.62 45.69
C ASP A 20 -22.76 -25.84 44.66
N LEU A 21 -22.13 -25.28 43.63
CA LEU A 21 -22.85 -24.55 42.57
C LEU A 21 -23.78 -25.49 41.82
N GLN A 22 -25.08 -25.21 41.88
CA GLN A 22 -26.12 -25.93 41.15
C GLN A 22 -26.73 -25.02 40.08
N VAL A 23 -27.02 -25.59 38.91
CA VAL A 23 -27.62 -24.85 37.79
C VAL A 23 -29.13 -24.74 38.00
N LEU A 24 -29.63 -23.51 38.13
CA LEU A 24 -31.06 -23.21 38.21
C LEU A 24 -31.66 -23.05 36.82
N SER A 25 -31.02 -22.27 35.97
CA SER A 25 -31.43 -22.08 34.57
C SER A 25 -30.28 -21.57 33.72
N PHE A 26 -30.40 -21.73 32.42
CA PHE A 26 -29.49 -21.09 31.47
C PHE A 26 -30.20 -20.72 30.17
N THR A 27 -29.66 -19.71 29.51
CA THR A 27 -29.95 -19.39 28.12
C THR A 27 -28.64 -19.19 27.40
N GLY A 28 -28.48 -19.80 26.23
CA GLY A 28 -27.28 -19.60 25.45
C GLY A 28 -27.54 -19.63 23.95
N THR A 29 -26.68 -18.94 23.23
CA THR A 29 -26.71 -18.87 21.78
C THR A 29 -25.35 -19.25 21.25
N GLU A 30 -25.33 -20.11 20.24
CA GLU A 30 -24.16 -20.43 19.45
C GLU A 30 -24.49 -20.37 17.96
N GLY A 31 -23.51 -20.00 17.14
CA GLY A 31 -23.67 -19.86 15.70
C GLY A 31 -22.35 -19.99 14.97
N ILE A 32 -22.42 -20.42 13.71
CA ILE A 32 -21.23 -20.52 12.86
C ILE A 32 -20.65 -19.12 12.63
N SER A 33 -19.36 -18.98 12.87
CA SER A 33 -18.59 -17.72 12.79
C SER A 33 -18.99 -16.67 13.82
N GLN A 34 -19.52 -17.10 14.96
CA GLN A 34 -19.83 -16.26 16.10
C GLN A 34 -19.26 -16.86 17.40
N PRO A 35 -18.71 -16.07 18.32
CA PRO A 35 -18.42 -16.54 19.67
C PRO A 35 -19.73 -16.90 20.38
N TYR A 36 -19.88 -18.13 20.86
CA TYR A 36 -21.06 -18.51 21.65
C TYR A 36 -21.07 -17.81 23.01
N ARG A 37 -22.26 -17.69 23.59
CA ARG A 37 -22.44 -17.15 24.95
C ARG A 37 -23.56 -17.88 25.65
N PHE A 38 -23.30 -18.35 26.87
CA PHE A 38 -24.29 -18.93 27.77
C PHE A 38 -24.35 -18.11 29.05
N ASP A 39 -25.53 -17.60 29.38
CA ASP A 39 -25.80 -16.93 30.64
C ASP A 39 -26.55 -17.90 31.57
N LEU A 40 -25.92 -18.22 32.70
CA LEU A 40 -26.39 -19.18 33.69
C LEU A 40 -26.86 -18.45 34.94
N GLU A 41 -27.96 -18.92 35.51
CA GLU A 41 -28.34 -18.67 36.90
C GLU A 41 -27.99 -19.91 37.73
N LEU A 42 -27.21 -19.69 38.78
CA LEU A 42 -26.72 -20.71 39.69
C LEU A 42 -27.22 -20.43 41.10
N VAL A 43 -27.28 -21.47 41.92
CA VAL A 43 -27.53 -21.37 43.36
C VAL A 43 -26.46 -22.10 44.15
N SER A 44 -26.14 -21.60 45.33
CA SER A 44 -25.19 -22.21 46.28
C SER A 44 -25.60 -21.87 47.71
N GLU A 45 -25.36 -22.76 48.66
CA GLU A 45 -25.53 -22.50 50.09
C GLU A 45 -24.44 -21.58 50.64
N ASN A 46 -23.32 -21.42 49.93
CA ASN A 46 -22.27 -20.47 50.28
C ASN A 46 -22.64 -19.04 49.80
N PRO A 47 -22.91 -18.08 50.71
CA PRO A 47 -23.24 -16.71 50.35
C PRO A 47 -22.01 -15.82 50.07
N ASP A 48 -20.80 -16.33 50.28
CA ASP A 48 -19.54 -15.56 50.22
C ASP A 48 -18.55 -16.24 49.26
N LEU A 49 -19.00 -16.53 48.04
CA LEU A 49 -18.12 -17.04 46.99
C LEU A 49 -17.14 -15.95 46.55
N ASP A 50 -15.86 -16.31 46.49
CA ASP A 50 -14.83 -15.46 45.92
C ASP A 50 -15.01 -15.36 44.39
N LEU A 51 -15.74 -14.33 43.97
CA LEU A 51 -16.11 -14.13 42.57
C LEU A 51 -14.88 -13.91 41.68
N GLU A 52 -13.82 -13.30 42.20
CA GLU A 52 -12.59 -13.04 41.46
C GLU A 52 -11.86 -14.34 41.14
N LYS A 53 -11.86 -15.31 42.07
CA LYS A 53 -11.29 -16.65 41.81
C LYS A 53 -12.05 -17.48 40.77
N LEU A 54 -13.34 -17.19 40.58
CA LEU A 54 -14.17 -17.85 39.56
C LEU A 54 -13.98 -17.24 38.17
N LEU A 55 -13.64 -15.95 38.10
CA LEU A 55 -13.42 -15.27 36.83
C LEU A 55 -12.26 -15.92 36.06
N HIS A 56 -12.36 -16.00 34.74
CA HIS A 56 -11.35 -16.58 33.84
C HIS A 56 -11.14 -18.10 33.95
N LYS A 57 -11.81 -18.80 34.87
CA LYS A 57 -11.73 -20.27 34.96
C LYS A 57 -12.44 -20.94 33.78
N GLN A 58 -11.90 -22.07 33.34
CA GLN A 58 -12.59 -22.93 32.37
C GLN A 58 -13.75 -23.66 33.06
N ALA A 59 -14.85 -23.86 32.33
CA ALA A 59 -16.00 -24.55 32.85
C ALA A 59 -16.77 -25.31 31.75
N PHE A 60 -17.42 -26.40 32.15
CA PHE A 60 -18.27 -27.20 31.30
C PHE A 60 -19.70 -27.21 31.83
N LEU A 61 -20.64 -26.70 31.04
CA LEU A 61 -22.07 -26.79 31.28
C LEU A 61 -22.62 -28.03 30.57
N ALA A 62 -23.02 -29.04 31.34
CA ALA A 62 -23.69 -30.23 30.83
C ALA A 62 -25.20 -29.99 30.70
N PHE A 63 -25.76 -30.28 29.53
CA PHE A 63 -27.19 -30.26 29.24
C PHE A 63 -27.88 -31.57 29.63
N ASP A 64 -27.14 -32.67 29.72
CA ASP A 64 -27.65 -33.96 30.15
C ASP A 64 -26.60 -34.78 30.91
N PRO A 65 -27.01 -35.86 31.61
CA PRO A 65 -26.07 -36.79 32.24
C PRO A 65 -25.22 -37.63 31.27
N LYS A 66 -25.55 -37.63 29.97
CA LYS A 66 -24.82 -38.38 28.94
C LYS A 66 -23.57 -37.62 28.46
N GLY A 67 -23.39 -36.37 28.89
CA GLY A 67 -22.20 -35.56 28.65
C GLY A 67 -22.32 -34.60 27.46
N SER A 68 -23.52 -34.37 26.93
CA SER A 68 -23.77 -33.31 25.95
C SER A 68 -23.70 -31.95 26.65
N GLY A 69 -23.01 -30.96 26.08
CA GLY A 69 -22.84 -29.66 26.74
C GLY A 69 -21.83 -28.74 26.07
N ILE A 70 -21.63 -27.58 26.68
CA ILE A 70 -20.74 -26.52 26.20
C ILE A 70 -19.61 -26.28 27.19
N HIS A 71 -18.39 -26.39 26.68
CA HIS A 71 -17.18 -25.96 27.37
C HIS A 71 -16.84 -24.52 27.02
N GLY A 72 -16.55 -23.67 28.00
CA GLY A 72 -16.07 -22.31 27.80
C GLY A 72 -15.28 -21.77 28.99
N GLN A 73 -15.08 -20.47 28.99
CA GLN A 73 -14.40 -19.71 30.03
C GLN A 73 -15.38 -18.76 30.71
N ILE A 74 -15.28 -18.67 32.04
CA ILE A 74 -16.10 -17.75 32.82
C ILE A 74 -15.68 -16.31 32.50
N TYR A 75 -16.59 -15.58 31.85
CA TYR A 75 -16.40 -14.21 31.38
C TYR A 75 -16.92 -13.17 32.36
N ARG A 76 -17.99 -13.51 33.07
CA ARG A 76 -18.65 -12.66 34.05
C ARG A 76 -19.14 -13.52 35.18
N VAL A 77 -18.98 -13.03 36.40
CA VAL A 77 -19.56 -13.59 37.62
C VAL A 77 -20.25 -12.45 38.36
N ALA A 78 -21.46 -12.70 38.85
CA ALA A 78 -22.18 -11.76 39.70
C ALA A 78 -22.93 -12.53 40.78
N GLN A 79 -22.97 -11.96 41.98
CA GLN A 79 -23.86 -12.42 43.04
C GLN A 79 -25.17 -11.62 42.97
N GLY A 80 -26.28 -12.34 43.02
CA GLY A 80 -27.63 -11.78 43.16
C GLY A 80 -28.06 -11.74 44.63
N ASP A 81 -29.37 -11.77 44.85
CA ASP A 81 -29.91 -11.75 46.21
C ASP A 81 -29.51 -13.00 47.01
N ALA A 82 -29.09 -12.78 48.26
CA ALA A 82 -28.92 -13.84 49.25
C ALA A 82 -30.31 -14.24 49.78
N GLY A 83 -30.76 -15.44 49.42
CA GLY A 83 -31.97 -16.03 50.00
C GLY A 83 -31.75 -16.50 51.44
N LYS A 84 -32.79 -17.09 52.06
CA LYS A 84 -32.71 -17.62 53.44
C LYS A 84 -31.75 -18.81 53.59
N ARG A 85 -31.54 -19.58 52.51
CA ARG A 85 -30.66 -20.75 52.47
C ARG A 85 -29.73 -20.71 51.25
N LEU A 86 -30.29 -20.47 50.07
CA LEU A 86 -29.55 -20.42 48.82
C LEU A 86 -29.30 -18.98 48.39
N THR A 87 -28.06 -18.70 47.98
CA THR A 87 -27.66 -17.45 47.33
C THR A 87 -27.63 -17.63 45.83
N ARG A 88 -28.16 -16.66 45.07
CA ARG A 88 -28.17 -16.70 43.62
C ARG A 88 -26.87 -16.14 43.05
N TYR A 89 -26.34 -16.78 42.03
CA TYR A 89 -25.20 -16.30 41.26
C TYR A 89 -25.53 -16.29 39.77
N LYS A 90 -24.93 -15.39 39.01
CA LYS A 90 -25.03 -15.32 37.55
C LYS A 90 -23.64 -15.46 36.96
N VAL A 91 -23.51 -16.37 36.00
CA VAL A 91 -22.25 -16.62 35.30
C VAL A 91 -22.48 -16.54 33.79
N SER A 92 -21.61 -15.83 33.09
CA SER A 92 -21.56 -15.86 31.62
C SER A 92 -20.38 -16.72 31.18
N LEU A 93 -20.65 -17.73 30.35
CA LEU A 93 -19.68 -18.65 29.76
C LEU A 93 -19.50 -18.31 28.27
N VAL A 94 -18.26 -18.13 27.81
CA VAL A 94 -17.90 -17.73 26.43
C VAL A 94 -16.67 -18.52 25.96
N PRO A 95 -16.34 -18.60 24.65
CA PRO A 95 -15.06 -19.17 24.22
C PRO A 95 -13.90 -18.27 24.61
N GLN A 96 -12.69 -18.85 24.72
CA GLN A 96 -11.46 -18.07 24.92
C GLN A 96 -11.27 -17.03 23.80
N LEU A 97 -11.77 -17.32 22.59
CA LEU A 97 -11.80 -16.39 21.45
C LEU A 97 -12.43 -15.03 21.79
N GLN A 98 -13.42 -14.98 22.70
CA GLN A 98 -14.11 -13.75 23.09
C GLN A 98 -13.14 -12.72 23.72
N TYR A 99 -12.03 -13.16 24.32
CA TYR A 99 -11.08 -12.27 24.99
C TYR A 99 -10.32 -11.38 24.00
N LEU A 100 -10.23 -11.79 22.73
CA LEU A 100 -9.65 -10.98 21.66
C LEU A 100 -10.43 -9.67 21.44
N HIS A 101 -11.68 -9.58 21.91
CA HIS A 101 -12.45 -8.34 21.91
C HIS A 101 -11.82 -7.24 22.78
N HIS A 102 -11.02 -7.60 23.79
CA HIS A 102 -10.45 -6.64 24.73
C HIS A 102 -9.10 -6.05 24.31
N ARG A 103 -8.47 -6.55 23.22
CA ARG A 103 -7.23 -6.00 22.68
C ARG A 103 -7.53 -5.28 21.37
N THR A 104 -7.36 -3.96 21.35
CA THR A 104 -7.41 -3.12 20.14
C THR A 104 -6.00 -2.75 19.71
N ASN A 105 -5.70 -2.82 18.41
CA ASN A 105 -4.34 -2.64 17.92
C ASN A 105 -4.27 -1.89 16.57
N GLN A 106 -3.07 -1.41 16.26
CA GLN A 106 -2.67 -0.87 14.97
C GLN A 106 -1.37 -1.56 14.58
N ARG A 107 -1.43 -2.44 13.57
CA ARG A 107 -0.32 -3.33 13.23
C ARG A 107 -0.30 -3.69 11.75
N ILE A 108 0.91 -3.82 11.22
CA ILE A 108 1.19 -4.18 9.83
C ILE A 108 1.63 -5.65 9.77
N TYR A 109 1.03 -6.41 8.85
CA TYR A 109 1.40 -7.77 8.48
C TYR A 109 1.83 -7.80 7.02
N GLN A 110 2.99 -8.36 6.72
CA GLN A 110 3.57 -8.41 5.38
C GLN A 110 3.93 -9.85 5.02
N GLN A 111 3.67 -10.23 3.76
CA GLN A 111 4.00 -11.55 3.22
C GLN A 111 3.37 -12.70 4.03
N MET A 112 2.13 -12.50 4.48
CA MET A 112 1.37 -13.47 5.28
C MET A 112 -0.05 -13.63 4.73
N SER A 113 -0.50 -14.87 4.61
CA SER A 113 -1.89 -15.20 4.32
C SER A 113 -2.79 -14.97 5.53
N ALA A 114 -4.09 -14.78 5.30
CA ALA A 114 -5.06 -14.59 6.37
C ALA A 114 -5.01 -15.69 7.45
N PRO A 115 -4.94 -17.00 7.12
CA PRO A 115 -4.76 -18.05 8.13
C PRO A 115 -3.49 -17.92 8.98
N LYS A 116 -2.37 -17.50 8.38
CA LYS A 116 -1.10 -17.26 9.12
C LYS A 116 -1.25 -16.10 10.10
N ILE A 117 -1.93 -15.02 9.69
CA ILE A 117 -2.20 -13.86 10.54
C ILE A 117 -3.12 -14.26 11.70
N ILE A 118 -4.21 -14.97 11.40
CA ILE A 118 -5.16 -15.44 12.42
C ILE A 118 -4.44 -16.35 13.43
N ALA A 119 -3.63 -17.31 12.97
CA ALA A 119 -2.85 -18.20 13.85
C ALA A 119 -1.93 -17.40 14.78
N LEU A 120 -1.20 -16.41 14.26
CA LEU A 120 -0.31 -15.56 15.06
C LEU A 120 -1.09 -14.84 16.18
N ILE A 121 -2.24 -14.25 15.86
CA ILE A 121 -3.08 -13.55 16.84
C ILE A 121 -3.61 -14.53 17.91
N LEU A 122 -4.09 -15.70 17.50
CA LEU A 122 -4.58 -16.73 18.44
C LEU A 122 -3.47 -17.18 19.40
N GLU A 123 -2.26 -17.43 18.88
CA GLU A 123 -1.12 -17.84 19.69
C GLU A 123 -0.68 -16.77 20.70
N GLU A 124 -0.72 -15.49 20.32
CA GLU A 124 -0.44 -14.36 21.22
C GLU A 124 -1.46 -14.27 22.37
N HIS A 125 -2.71 -14.68 22.14
CA HIS A 125 -3.77 -14.78 23.17
C HIS A 125 -3.78 -16.09 23.94
N GLY A 126 -2.76 -16.94 23.74
CA GLY A 126 -2.64 -18.21 24.46
C GLY A 126 -3.54 -19.33 23.93
N ILE A 127 -4.25 -19.12 22.82
CA ILE A 127 -4.98 -20.17 22.12
C ILE A 127 -3.96 -20.93 21.26
N LYS A 128 -3.37 -21.98 21.82
CA LYS A 128 -2.26 -22.73 21.20
C LYS A 128 -2.76 -23.78 20.19
N GLY A 129 -1.84 -24.39 19.44
CA GLY A 129 -2.16 -25.31 18.32
C GLY A 129 -2.96 -26.57 18.66
N ASN A 130 -3.24 -26.86 19.94
CA ASN A 130 -4.18 -27.90 20.36
C ASN A 130 -5.62 -27.39 20.56
N ALA A 131 -5.84 -26.08 20.55
CA ALA A 131 -7.12 -25.42 20.79
C ALA A 131 -7.71 -24.78 19.52
N TYR A 132 -7.00 -24.79 18.39
CA TYR A 132 -7.54 -24.44 17.08
C TYR A 132 -7.00 -25.33 15.95
N LYS A 133 -7.72 -25.42 14.83
CA LYS A 133 -7.25 -26.08 13.59
C LYS A 133 -7.78 -25.38 12.34
N PHE A 134 -7.01 -25.43 11.26
CA PHE A 134 -7.42 -25.01 9.92
C PHE A 134 -7.66 -26.25 9.05
N GLN A 135 -8.85 -26.35 8.46
CA GLN A 135 -9.25 -27.40 7.51
C GLN A 135 -9.70 -26.72 6.22
N LEU A 136 -8.73 -26.20 5.46
CA LEU A 136 -8.98 -25.42 4.24
C LEU A 136 -8.71 -26.28 3.01
N SER A 137 -9.67 -26.31 2.09
CA SER A 137 -9.58 -26.99 0.80
C SER A 137 -8.80 -26.17 -0.23
N GLN A 138 -8.83 -24.83 -0.14
CA GLN A 138 -8.10 -23.92 -1.01
C GLN A 138 -7.05 -23.12 -0.23
N PRO A 139 -5.81 -22.99 -0.74
CA PRO A 139 -4.80 -22.15 -0.11
C PRO A 139 -5.14 -20.66 -0.27
N CYS A 140 -5.07 -19.90 0.83
CA CYS A 140 -5.12 -18.44 0.79
C CYS A 140 -3.76 -17.88 0.34
N PRO A 141 -3.72 -16.97 -0.65
CA PRO A 141 -2.48 -16.34 -1.06
C PRO A 141 -1.91 -15.48 0.08
N ASP A 142 -0.58 -15.35 0.12
CA ASP A 142 0.08 -14.41 1.01
C ASP A 142 -0.26 -12.97 0.56
N ARG A 143 -0.56 -12.10 1.52
CA ARG A 143 -0.83 -10.69 1.26
C ARG A 143 0.48 -9.92 1.34
N ASP A 144 0.75 -9.09 0.33
CA ASP A 144 1.94 -8.22 0.35
C ASP A 144 1.90 -7.24 1.53
N TYR A 145 0.71 -6.74 1.84
CA TYR A 145 0.47 -5.76 2.89
C TYR A 145 -0.95 -5.94 3.43
N CYS A 146 -1.09 -6.09 4.75
CA CYS A 146 -2.36 -6.21 5.45
C CYS A 146 -2.26 -5.46 6.78
N VAL A 147 -3.19 -4.57 7.05
CA VAL A 147 -3.17 -3.71 8.23
C VAL A 147 -4.38 -4.01 9.11
N GLN A 148 -4.11 -4.24 10.39
CA GLN A 148 -5.09 -4.08 11.47
C GLN A 148 -5.06 -2.62 11.89
N TYR A 149 -6.17 -1.90 11.76
CA TYR A 149 -6.20 -0.46 12.02
C TYR A 149 -7.36 -0.07 12.92
N ASP A 150 -7.06 0.23 14.19
CA ASP A 150 -8.04 0.72 15.17
C ASP A 150 -9.25 -0.23 15.33
N GLU A 151 -8.98 -1.52 15.32
CA GLU A 151 -9.97 -2.57 15.51
C GLU A 151 -9.48 -3.59 16.55
N THR A 152 -10.44 -4.24 17.21
CA THR A 152 -10.13 -5.34 18.12
C THR A 152 -9.56 -6.52 17.35
N ASP A 153 -8.74 -7.35 17.99
CA ASP A 153 -8.22 -8.55 17.36
C ASP A 153 -9.33 -9.52 16.95
N LEU A 154 -10.42 -9.57 17.72
CA LEU A 154 -11.58 -10.40 17.39
C LEU A 154 -12.21 -9.93 16.09
N HIS A 155 -12.47 -8.63 16.00
CA HIS A 155 -13.01 -7.99 14.79
C HIS A 155 -12.09 -8.24 13.59
N PHE A 156 -10.77 -8.11 13.78
CA PHE A 156 -9.80 -8.34 12.71
C PHE A 156 -9.79 -9.80 12.23
N VAL A 157 -9.80 -10.77 13.15
CA VAL A 157 -9.89 -12.21 12.81
C VAL A 157 -11.18 -12.52 12.05
N GLN A 158 -12.32 -12.01 12.53
CA GLN A 158 -13.62 -12.20 11.88
C GLN A 158 -13.65 -11.56 10.50
N ARG A 159 -13.17 -10.33 10.36
CA ARG A 159 -13.02 -9.64 9.06
C ARG A 159 -12.15 -10.43 8.08
N LEU A 160 -11.02 -10.98 8.51
CA LEU A 160 -10.17 -11.80 7.65
C LEU A 160 -10.87 -13.09 7.22
N CYS A 161 -11.61 -13.73 8.12
CA CYS A 161 -12.46 -14.87 7.82
C CYS A 161 -13.54 -14.52 6.78
N GLU A 162 -14.21 -13.39 6.95
CA GLU A 162 -15.22 -12.88 6.04
C GLU A 162 -14.68 -12.58 4.64
N GLU A 163 -13.53 -11.90 4.55
CA GLU A 163 -12.86 -11.55 3.29
C GLU A 163 -12.47 -12.79 2.46
N GLU A 164 -11.99 -13.85 3.13
CA GLU A 164 -11.60 -15.11 2.48
C GLU A 164 -12.75 -16.11 2.32
N GLY A 165 -13.90 -15.86 2.97
CA GLY A 165 -15.01 -16.81 3.03
C GLY A 165 -14.70 -18.07 3.86
N ILE A 166 -13.88 -17.92 4.89
CA ILE A 166 -13.54 -18.94 5.89
C ILE A 166 -14.53 -18.83 7.04
N HIS A 167 -15.28 -19.88 7.31
CA HIS A 167 -16.13 -19.96 8.49
C HIS A 167 -15.36 -20.56 9.67
N TYR A 168 -15.85 -20.34 10.89
CA TYR A 168 -15.38 -21.09 12.04
C TYR A 168 -16.52 -21.64 12.90
N HIS A 169 -16.28 -22.71 13.63
CA HIS A 169 -17.21 -23.28 14.61
C HIS A 169 -16.43 -23.90 15.78
N PHE A 170 -17.15 -24.32 16.82
CA PHE A 170 -16.56 -24.91 18.02
C PHE A 170 -16.94 -26.39 18.15
N GLN A 171 -15.96 -27.21 18.55
CA GLN A 171 -16.19 -28.60 18.92
C GLN A 171 -15.91 -28.76 20.41
N HIS A 172 -16.91 -29.21 21.17
CA HIS A 172 -16.85 -29.22 22.62
C HIS A 172 -16.56 -30.62 23.18
N THR A 173 -15.79 -30.63 24.27
CA THR A 173 -15.59 -31.78 25.14
C THR A 173 -15.67 -31.30 26.59
N SER A 174 -15.82 -32.20 27.56
CA SER A 174 -15.81 -31.81 28.97
C SER A 174 -14.51 -31.16 29.46
N LYS A 175 -13.41 -31.26 28.69
CA LYS A 175 -12.08 -30.74 29.05
C LYS A 175 -11.67 -29.49 28.28
N GLY A 176 -12.40 -29.11 27.23
CA GLY A 176 -11.93 -28.11 26.28
C GLY A 176 -12.87 -27.93 25.09
N HIS A 177 -12.76 -26.79 24.42
CA HIS A 177 -13.34 -26.57 23.10
C HIS A 177 -12.23 -26.37 22.05
N LEU A 178 -12.47 -26.86 20.85
CA LEU A 178 -11.59 -26.70 19.69
C LEU A 178 -12.22 -25.71 18.71
N LEU A 179 -11.50 -24.65 18.37
CA LEU A 179 -11.89 -23.69 17.34
C LEU A 179 -11.48 -24.20 15.95
N VAL A 180 -12.46 -24.44 15.08
CA VAL A 180 -12.23 -25.06 13.76
C VAL A 180 -12.51 -24.05 12.67
N PHE A 181 -11.51 -23.72 11.87
CA PHE A 181 -11.65 -22.90 10.67
C PHE A 181 -11.80 -23.79 9.44
N GLY A 182 -12.77 -23.50 8.58
CA GLY A 182 -13.06 -24.25 7.37
C GLY A 182 -13.51 -23.36 6.22
N ASP A 183 -13.38 -23.86 5.00
CA ASP A 183 -13.83 -23.17 3.78
C ASP A 183 -14.80 -24.02 2.94
N ASP A 184 -15.14 -25.22 3.40
CA ASP A 184 -15.98 -26.19 2.71
C ASP A 184 -16.89 -26.94 3.69
N GLN A 185 -17.98 -27.51 3.19
CA GLN A 185 -18.95 -28.22 4.00
C GLN A 185 -18.46 -29.57 4.51
N THR A 186 -17.48 -30.19 3.87
CA THR A 186 -16.88 -31.46 4.35
C THR A 186 -16.18 -31.33 5.70
N VAL A 187 -15.91 -30.10 6.14
CA VAL A 187 -15.30 -29.78 7.43
C VAL A 187 -16.27 -30.00 8.60
N PHE A 188 -17.57 -29.88 8.37
CA PHE A 188 -18.58 -30.00 9.43
C PHE A 188 -18.84 -31.48 9.79
N PRO A 189 -18.71 -31.86 11.06
CA PRO A 189 -19.04 -33.21 11.52
C PRO A 189 -20.56 -33.47 11.54
N LYS A 190 -20.95 -34.75 11.53
CA LYS A 190 -22.34 -35.18 11.75
C LYS A 190 -22.59 -35.43 13.24
N LEU A 191 -23.81 -35.17 13.71
CA LEU A 191 -24.23 -35.47 15.10
C LEU A 191 -24.34 -36.99 15.40
N GLY A 192 -24.34 -37.84 14.36
CA GLY A 192 -24.17 -39.29 14.48
C GLY A 192 -25.46 -40.11 14.39
N GLN A 193 -26.50 -39.75 15.14
CA GLN A 193 -27.81 -40.43 15.08
C GLN A 193 -28.89 -39.52 14.47
N PRO A 194 -29.73 -40.04 13.55
CA PRO A 194 -30.89 -39.31 13.06
C PRO A 194 -31.82 -38.92 14.20
N THR A 195 -32.31 -37.69 14.21
CA THR A 195 -33.29 -37.22 15.21
C THR A 195 -34.67 -37.23 14.58
N ALA A 196 -35.59 -37.98 15.19
CA ALA A 196 -36.95 -38.10 14.69
C ALA A 196 -37.74 -36.78 14.83
N TYR A 197 -38.52 -36.48 13.80
CA TYR A 197 -39.53 -35.44 13.84
C TYR A 197 -40.84 -35.99 14.41
N VAL A 198 -41.31 -35.42 15.51
CA VAL A 198 -42.56 -35.80 16.15
C VAL A 198 -43.39 -34.53 16.39
N GLN A 199 -44.45 -34.37 15.60
CA GLN A 199 -45.36 -33.24 15.74
C GLN A 199 -45.98 -33.24 17.14
N GLY A 200 -45.88 -32.11 17.84
CA GLY A 200 -46.34 -31.97 19.23
C GLY A 200 -47.80 -32.39 19.41
N SER A 201 -48.02 -33.57 19.99
CA SER A 201 -49.34 -34.15 20.27
C SER A 201 -49.75 -33.99 21.74
N GLY A 202 -48.97 -33.25 22.54
CA GLY A 202 -49.13 -33.15 24.00
C GLY A 202 -48.62 -34.37 24.77
N MET A 203 -48.22 -35.44 24.09
CA MET A 203 -47.52 -36.59 24.69
C MET A 203 -46.01 -36.35 24.67
N VAL A 204 -45.33 -36.71 25.78
CA VAL A 204 -43.87 -36.65 25.90
C VAL A 204 -43.29 -37.85 25.15
N ALA A 205 -42.42 -37.62 24.16
CA ALA A 205 -41.70 -38.69 23.48
C ALA A 205 -40.70 -39.37 24.43
N ASP A 206 -40.46 -40.67 24.25
CA ASP A 206 -39.52 -41.43 25.09
C ASP A 206 -38.04 -41.04 24.87
N GLU A 207 -37.74 -40.41 23.72
CA GLU A 207 -36.42 -39.91 23.33
C GLU A 207 -36.52 -38.44 22.89
N PRO A 208 -35.43 -37.65 22.95
CA PRO A 208 -35.42 -36.28 22.44
C PRO A 208 -35.72 -36.21 20.95
N VAL A 209 -36.59 -35.27 20.54
CA VAL A 209 -37.16 -35.18 19.19
C VAL A 209 -37.17 -33.75 18.67
N ILE A 210 -37.26 -33.62 17.34
CA ILE A 210 -37.62 -32.35 16.70
C ILE A 210 -39.15 -32.21 16.73
N LYS A 211 -39.65 -31.16 17.37
CA LYS A 211 -41.10 -30.94 17.58
C LYS A 211 -41.72 -30.04 16.51
N GLY A 212 -40.91 -29.17 15.92
CA GLY A 212 -41.29 -28.28 14.85
C GLY A 212 -40.14 -28.08 13.88
N PHE A 213 -40.47 -28.05 12.59
CA PHE A 213 -39.52 -27.82 11.51
C PHE A 213 -40.24 -27.09 10.37
N LYS A 214 -39.77 -25.89 10.06
CA LYS A 214 -40.35 -24.99 9.06
C LYS A 214 -39.28 -24.62 8.05
N LEU A 215 -39.65 -24.55 6.78
CA LEU A 215 -38.73 -24.19 5.70
C LEU A 215 -39.16 -22.89 5.04
N ARG A 216 -38.19 -22.00 4.80
CA ARG A 216 -38.35 -20.74 4.08
C ARG A 216 -37.43 -20.72 2.87
N LEU A 217 -37.93 -20.16 1.76
CA LEU A 217 -37.12 -19.74 0.63
C LEU A 217 -37.24 -18.22 0.49
N GLU A 218 -36.15 -17.55 0.15
CA GLU A 218 -36.16 -16.10 -0.09
C GLU A 218 -35.27 -15.73 -1.27
N THR A 219 -35.70 -14.75 -2.06
CA THR A 219 -34.93 -14.26 -3.20
C THR A 219 -33.55 -13.77 -2.76
N ARG A 220 -32.52 -14.15 -3.52
CA ARG A 220 -31.12 -13.74 -3.33
C ARG A 220 -30.50 -13.30 -4.65
N THR A 221 -29.34 -12.65 -4.54
CA THR A 221 -28.44 -12.37 -5.65
C THR A 221 -28.20 -13.64 -6.48
N SER A 222 -28.26 -13.52 -7.81
CA SER A 222 -28.08 -14.63 -8.75
C SER A 222 -26.79 -14.55 -9.56
N ARG A 223 -26.14 -13.36 -9.61
CA ARG A 223 -24.80 -13.15 -10.16
C ARG A 223 -23.99 -12.19 -9.30
N THR A 224 -22.69 -12.45 -9.16
CA THR A 224 -21.75 -11.49 -8.58
C THR A 224 -20.65 -11.14 -9.58
N THR A 225 -20.30 -9.88 -9.64
CA THR A 225 -19.20 -9.36 -10.46
C THR A 225 -18.27 -8.50 -9.59
N ARG A 226 -16.96 -8.67 -9.75
CA ARG A 226 -15.94 -7.90 -9.03
C ARG A 226 -14.94 -7.32 -10.00
N ARG A 227 -14.54 -6.07 -9.75
CA ARG A 227 -13.58 -5.35 -10.59
C ARG A 227 -12.44 -4.78 -9.77
N ASP A 228 -11.26 -4.71 -10.35
CA ASP A 228 -10.09 -4.10 -9.72
C ASP A 228 -9.19 -3.38 -10.75
N TYR A 229 -8.13 -2.73 -10.27
CA TYR A 229 -7.11 -2.08 -11.07
C TYR A 229 -5.70 -2.41 -10.57
N ASP A 230 -4.87 -2.93 -11.46
CA ASP A 230 -3.44 -3.19 -11.22
C ASP A 230 -2.61 -2.23 -12.08
N PHE A 231 -1.82 -1.38 -11.42
CA PHE A 231 -1.00 -0.40 -12.10
C PHE A 231 0.18 -1.05 -12.86
N GLU A 232 0.57 -2.28 -12.53
CA GLU A 232 1.58 -3.04 -13.27
C GLU A 232 1.00 -3.65 -14.55
N LYS A 233 -0.34 -3.80 -14.62
CA LYS A 233 -1.09 -4.33 -15.78
C LYS A 233 -2.23 -3.38 -16.20
N PRO A 234 -1.95 -2.10 -16.51
CA PRO A 234 -2.98 -1.06 -16.61
C PRO A 234 -3.96 -1.23 -17.77
N ARG A 235 -3.60 -2.01 -18.80
CA ARG A 235 -4.46 -2.32 -19.96
C ARG A 235 -5.33 -3.56 -19.75
N LEU A 236 -5.03 -4.38 -18.73
CA LEU A 236 -5.80 -5.57 -18.44
C LEU A 236 -7.06 -5.15 -17.68
N GLN A 237 -8.24 -5.39 -18.27
CA GLN A 237 -9.49 -5.29 -17.52
C GLN A 237 -9.52 -6.43 -16.50
N LEU A 238 -9.23 -6.10 -15.24
CA LEU A 238 -9.36 -6.99 -14.10
C LEU A 238 -10.82 -7.02 -13.66
N GLU A 239 -11.58 -7.90 -14.29
CA GLU A 239 -12.99 -8.13 -14.00
C GLU A 239 -13.23 -9.64 -13.99
N ALA A 240 -13.99 -10.10 -13.01
CA ALA A 240 -14.40 -11.49 -12.90
C ALA A 240 -15.85 -11.54 -12.42
N ALA A 241 -16.60 -12.52 -12.94
CA ALA A 241 -17.98 -12.75 -12.57
C ALA A 241 -18.22 -14.24 -12.30
N TYR A 242 -19.22 -14.53 -11.48
CA TYR A 242 -19.70 -15.88 -11.22
C TYR A 242 -21.22 -15.93 -11.25
N LYS A 243 -21.74 -16.89 -12.03
CA LYS A 243 -23.15 -17.25 -12.14
C LYS A 243 -23.23 -18.78 -12.27
N PRO A 244 -24.09 -19.48 -11.51
CA PRO A 244 -24.27 -20.91 -11.65
C PRO A 244 -24.88 -21.23 -13.02
N ASP A 245 -24.45 -22.34 -13.64
CA ASP A 245 -24.87 -22.74 -15.00
C ASP A 245 -26.28 -23.37 -15.06
N VAL A 246 -27.05 -23.22 -13.97
CA VAL A 246 -28.40 -23.76 -13.88
C VAL A 246 -29.30 -22.91 -14.77
N GLN A 247 -30.01 -23.54 -15.70
CA GLN A 247 -31.13 -22.91 -16.42
C GLN A 247 -32.28 -22.64 -15.43
N SER A 248 -32.08 -21.68 -14.53
CA SER A 248 -33.10 -21.23 -13.59
C SER A 248 -33.89 -20.09 -14.25
N GLU A 249 -35.21 -20.11 -14.13
CA GLU A 249 -36.08 -18.96 -14.47
C GLU A 249 -35.91 -17.77 -13.49
N GLU A 250 -34.85 -17.78 -12.66
CA GLU A 250 -34.55 -16.69 -11.71
C GLU A 250 -34.21 -15.39 -12.46
N PRO A 251 -34.66 -14.23 -11.95
CA PRO A 251 -34.23 -12.94 -12.48
C PRO A 251 -32.72 -12.76 -12.33
N ASP A 252 -32.12 -12.02 -13.28
CA ASP A 252 -30.70 -11.65 -13.23
C ASP A 252 -30.51 -10.49 -12.23
N LEU A 253 -30.23 -10.86 -10.97
CA LEU A 253 -29.99 -9.95 -9.85
C LEU A 253 -28.49 -9.91 -9.58
N GLU A 254 -27.85 -8.85 -10.05
CA GLU A 254 -26.40 -8.68 -9.96
C GLU A 254 -25.98 -7.89 -8.72
N ASP A 255 -24.95 -8.41 -8.05
CA ASP A 255 -24.12 -7.69 -7.08
C ASP A 255 -22.76 -7.36 -7.73
N TYR A 256 -22.53 -6.07 -7.99
CA TYR A 256 -21.29 -5.54 -8.56
C TYR A 256 -20.53 -4.70 -7.53
N ASP A 257 -19.21 -4.88 -7.43
CA ASP A 257 -18.37 -4.11 -6.49
C ASP A 257 -16.96 -3.78 -7.03
N TYR A 258 -16.41 -2.67 -6.53
CA TYR A 258 -15.05 -2.16 -6.77
C TYR A 258 -14.55 -1.39 -5.53
N PRO A 259 -13.33 -1.64 -5.02
CA PRO A 259 -12.32 -2.57 -5.53
C PRO A 259 -12.54 -4.03 -5.09
N GLY A 260 -12.29 -4.98 -5.99
CA GLY A 260 -12.51 -6.41 -5.77
C GLY A 260 -11.40 -7.15 -5.01
N ARG A 261 -10.28 -6.48 -4.73
CA ARG A 261 -9.09 -6.99 -4.02
C ARG A 261 -8.44 -8.21 -4.67
N PHE A 262 -8.18 -8.13 -5.97
CA PHE A 262 -7.45 -9.17 -6.70
C PHE A 262 -6.55 -8.62 -7.82
N LEU A 263 -5.41 -9.27 -8.05
CA LEU A 263 -4.43 -8.91 -9.09
C LEU A 263 -4.43 -9.87 -10.30
N ASP A 264 -5.22 -10.94 -10.22
CA ASP A 264 -5.38 -11.93 -11.29
C ASP A 264 -6.83 -12.44 -11.39
N ARG A 265 -7.18 -12.91 -12.59
CA ARG A 265 -8.56 -13.32 -12.91
C ARG A 265 -9.01 -14.59 -12.21
N ALA A 266 -8.09 -15.51 -11.87
CA ALA A 266 -8.46 -16.77 -11.19
C ALA A 266 -8.90 -16.47 -9.76
N ARG A 267 -8.15 -15.62 -9.06
CA ARG A 267 -8.53 -15.10 -7.74
C ARG A 267 -9.83 -14.30 -7.80
N GLY A 268 -10.00 -13.41 -8.78
CA GLY A 268 -11.24 -12.65 -8.97
C GLY A 268 -12.47 -13.55 -9.16
N LYS A 269 -12.33 -14.64 -9.94
CA LYS A 269 -13.42 -15.62 -10.14
C LYS A 269 -13.74 -16.38 -8.85
N PHE A 270 -12.73 -16.77 -8.09
CA PHE A 270 -12.89 -17.42 -6.79
C PHE A 270 -13.62 -16.51 -5.78
N LEU A 271 -13.21 -15.24 -5.66
CA LEU A 271 -13.87 -14.27 -4.78
C LEU A 271 -15.32 -13.99 -5.19
N SER A 272 -15.58 -13.92 -6.51
CA SER A 272 -16.95 -13.78 -7.03
C SER A 272 -17.80 -14.99 -6.65
N GLN A 273 -17.29 -16.21 -6.83
CA GLN A 273 -17.99 -17.42 -6.40
C GLN A 273 -18.31 -17.39 -4.89
N ARG A 274 -17.32 -17.07 -4.05
CA ARG A 274 -17.50 -16.97 -2.59
C ARG A 274 -18.53 -15.89 -2.21
N ALA A 275 -18.56 -14.78 -2.94
CA ALA A 275 -19.56 -13.74 -2.73
C ALA A 275 -20.98 -14.22 -3.06
N LEU A 276 -21.15 -14.98 -4.16
CA LEU A 276 -22.45 -15.54 -4.48
C LEU A 276 -22.89 -16.61 -3.47
N GLU A 277 -21.97 -17.49 -3.06
CA GLU A 277 -22.23 -18.50 -2.02
C GLU A 277 -22.67 -17.83 -0.71
N ARG A 278 -22.06 -16.70 -0.33
CA ARG A 278 -22.48 -15.90 0.83
C ARG A 278 -23.90 -15.35 0.68
N HIS A 279 -24.22 -14.73 -0.44
CA HIS A 279 -25.57 -14.24 -0.70
C HIS A 279 -26.60 -15.37 -0.66
N ARG A 280 -26.23 -16.58 -1.09
CA ARG A 280 -27.16 -17.72 -1.16
C ARG A 280 -27.10 -18.64 0.07
N ALA A 281 -26.31 -18.31 1.09
CA ALA A 281 -26.12 -19.16 2.27
C ALA A 281 -27.43 -19.44 3.02
N ASP A 282 -28.36 -18.48 3.03
CA ASP A 282 -29.67 -18.57 3.68
C ASP A 282 -30.84 -18.52 2.67
N TYR A 283 -30.56 -18.75 1.37
CA TYR A 283 -31.58 -18.82 0.32
C TYR A 283 -32.69 -19.82 0.66
N GLN A 284 -32.28 -20.98 1.19
CA GLN A 284 -33.15 -22.01 1.74
C GLN A 284 -32.76 -22.25 3.20
N GLN A 285 -33.63 -21.83 4.12
CA GLN A 285 -33.35 -21.86 5.55
C GLN A 285 -34.48 -22.55 6.29
N ALA A 286 -34.12 -23.50 7.15
CA ALA A 286 -35.02 -24.18 8.05
C ALA A 286 -34.95 -23.55 9.45
N GLU A 287 -36.11 -23.40 10.09
CA GLU A 287 -36.25 -23.05 11.51
C GLU A 287 -36.91 -24.21 12.23
N GLY A 288 -36.26 -24.73 13.27
CA GLY A 288 -36.78 -25.83 14.05
C GLY A 288 -36.69 -25.62 15.54
N HIS A 289 -37.43 -26.44 16.29
CA HIS A 289 -37.35 -26.48 17.74
C HIS A 289 -37.59 -27.89 18.28
N GLY A 290 -36.97 -28.21 19.41
CA GLY A 290 -37.01 -29.55 20.01
C GLY A 290 -36.41 -29.57 21.41
N ASP A 291 -36.13 -30.79 21.89
CA ASP A 291 -35.48 -31.06 23.19
C ASP A 291 -34.19 -31.88 23.05
N GLN A 292 -33.65 -31.99 21.83
CA GLN A 292 -32.40 -32.69 21.54
C GLN A 292 -31.17 -31.96 22.12
N THR A 293 -30.53 -32.55 23.13
CA THR A 293 -29.41 -31.95 23.86
C THR A 293 -28.08 -32.00 23.10
N THR A 294 -27.99 -32.80 22.04
CA THR A 294 -26.78 -32.95 21.21
C THR A 294 -26.65 -31.91 20.11
N LEU A 295 -27.66 -31.05 19.88
CA LEU A 295 -27.57 -30.03 18.83
C LEU A 295 -26.44 -29.04 19.14
N VAL A 296 -25.56 -28.81 18.17
CA VAL A 296 -24.45 -27.86 18.25
C VAL A 296 -24.28 -27.18 16.89
N SER A 297 -23.97 -25.90 16.86
CA SER A 297 -23.73 -25.16 15.61
C SER A 297 -22.50 -25.71 14.87
N GLY A 298 -22.48 -25.60 13.54
CA GLY A 298 -21.39 -26.17 12.73
C GLY A 298 -21.38 -27.70 12.71
N HIS A 299 -22.53 -28.34 12.96
CA HIS A 299 -22.71 -29.79 12.82
C HIS A 299 -23.89 -30.07 11.88
N PHE A 300 -23.84 -31.21 11.20
CA PHE A 300 -24.97 -31.71 10.44
C PHE A 300 -25.93 -32.51 11.32
N LEU A 301 -27.18 -32.07 11.34
CA LEU A 301 -28.34 -32.77 11.86
C LEU A 301 -28.99 -33.59 10.74
N GLU A 302 -29.13 -34.89 10.95
CA GLU A 302 -29.94 -35.77 10.10
C GLU A 302 -31.34 -35.88 10.71
N ILE A 303 -32.37 -35.57 9.92
CA ILE A 303 -33.78 -35.64 10.36
C ILE A 303 -34.41 -36.94 9.84
N SER A 304 -35.21 -37.60 10.67
CA SER A 304 -36.05 -38.74 10.26
C SER A 304 -37.52 -38.49 10.55
N ASP A 305 -38.40 -39.31 9.95
CA ASP A 305 -39.84 -39.37 10.24
C ASP A 305 -40.64 -38.08 10.00
N HIS A 306 -40.06 -37.10 9.29
CA HIS A 306 -40.80 -35.93 8.84
C HIS A 306 -41.81 -36.34 7.73
N PRO A 307 -43.08 -35.87 7.76
CA PRO A 307 -44.10 -36.23 6.77
C PRO A 307 -43.73 -35.88 5.32
N ARG A 308 -42.91 -34.85 5.13
CA ARG A 308 -42.26 -34.56 3.84
C ARG A 308 -40.94 -35.30 3.77
N THR A 309 -40.87 -36.32 2.91
CA THR A 309 -39.72 -37.21 2.77
C THR A 309 -38.44 -36.49 2.35
N GLU A 310 -38.55 -35.43 1.55
CA GLU A 310 -37.42 -34.60 1.10
C GLU A 310 -36.71 -33.87 2.25
N TRP A 311 -37.37 -33.71 3.41
CA TRP A 311 -36.77 -33.02 4.56
C TRP A 311 -36.06 -33.98 5.51
N ASN A 312 -36.22 -35.30 5.30
CA ASN A 312 -35.45 -36.33 5.98
C ASN A 312 -34.06 -36.44 5.32
N ASP A 313 -33.29 -35.38 5.44
CA ASP A 313 -31.97 -35.21 4.84
C ASP A 313 -31.00 -34.57 5.87
N LEU A 314 -29.77 -34.28 5.45
CA LEU A 314 -28.77 -33.59 6.24
C LEU A 314 -28.91 -32.06 6.18
N TRP A 315 -28.97 -31.46 7.36
CA TRP A 315 -29.12 -30.02 7.59
C TRP A 315 -27.96 -29.51 8.43
N LEU A 316 -27.23 -28.51 7.93
CA LEU A 316 -26.18 -27.81 8.67
C LEU A 316 -26.82 -26.88 9.69
N LEU A 317 -26.56 -27.08 10.98
CA LEU A 317 -27.00 -26.18 12.03
C LEU A 317 -26.17 -24.88 11.99
N THR A 318 -26.77 -23.78 11.56
CA THR A 318 -26.10 -22.48 11.45
C THR A 318 -26.16 -21.69 12.74
N GLU A 319 -27.24 -21.85 13.52
CA GLU A 319 -27.44 -21.21 14.84
C GLU A 319 -28.26 -22.15 15.73
N VAL A 320 -27.93 -22.20 17.02
CA VAL A 320 -28.71 -22.90 18.05
C VAL A 320 -28.88 -22.00 19.28
N VAL A 321 -30.13 -21.88 19.73
CA VAL A 321 -30.50 -21.21 20.99
C VAL A 321 -30.95 -22.28 21.96
N HIS A 322 -30.30 -22.34 23.12
CA HIS A 322 -30.53 -23.32 24.17
C HIS A 322 -31.19 -22.67 25.37
N GLU A 323 -32.17 -23.36 25.96
CA GLU A 323 -32.83 -22.94 27.19
C GLU A 323 -32.99 -24.14 28.12
N GLY A 324 -32.48 -24.02 29.35
CA GLY A 324 -32.63 -25.03 30.39
C GLY A 324 -33.20 -24.41 31.66
N LYS A 325 -34.17 -25.10 32.29
CA LYS A 325 -34.74 -24.73 33.59
C LYS A 325 -34.84 -25.94 34.51
N GLN A 326 -34.30 -25.81 35.71
CA GLN A 326 -34.28 -26.87 36.74
C GLN A 326 -34.69 -26.28 38.09
N PRO A 327 -35.99 -25.94 38.28
CA PRO A 327 -36.46 -25.35 39.54
C PRO A 327 -36.29 -26.27 40.77
N GLN A 328 -36.08 -27.58 40.58
CA GLN A 328 -35.91 -28.53 41.68
C GLN A 328 -34.73 -28.22 42.60
N VAL A 329 -33.69 -27.52 42.11
CA VAL A 329 -32.55 -27.11 42.94
C VAL A 329 -32.93 -26.12 44.04
N LEU A 330 -34.12 -25.49 43.95
CA LEU A 330 -34.61 -24.56 44.96
C LEU A 330 -35.25 -25.25 46.17
N GLU A 331 -35.62 -26.54 46.06
CA GLU A 331 -36.30 -27.35 47.09
C GLU A 331 -37.45 -26.58 47.80
N GLU A 332 -37.37 -26.35 49.12
CA GLU A 332 -38.38 -25.64 49.93
C GLU A 332 -38.44 -24.11 49.67
N GLY A 333 -37.55 -23.58 48.83
CA GLY A 333 -37.42 -22.15 48.50
C GLY A 333 -38.27 -21.68 47.32
N VAL A 334 -39.19 -22.50 46.80
CA VAL A 334 -40.14 -22.09 45.75
C VAL A 334 -41.09 -21.05 46.32
N THR A 335 -40.71 -19.77 46.26
CA THR A 335 -41.68 -18.69 46.41
C THR A 335 -42.64 -18.79 45.23
N SER A 336 -43.93 -18.68 45.53
CA SER A 336 -45.05 -18.64 44.60
C SER A 336 -45.01 -17.38 43.71
N ASP A 337 -43.86 -17.03 43.14
CA ASP A 337 -43.77 -16.06 42.05
C ASP A 337 -43.98 -16.83 40.75
N THR A 338 -45.22 -17.30 40.57
CA THR A 338 -45.79 -17.57 39.26
C THR A 338 -45.75 -16.25 38.49
N THR A 339 -44.63 -16.01 37.83
CA THR A 339 -44.49 -14.91 36.90
C THR A 339 -45.51 -15.12 35.79
N ASP A 340 -46.26 -14.06 35.46
CA ASP A 340 -47.22 -13.93 34.35
C ASP A 340 -46.54 -14.07 32.97
N TYR A 341 -45.64 -15.03 32.78
CA TYR A 341 -45.06 -15.33 31.48
C TYR A 341 -46.02 -16.20 30.69
N LYS A 342 -46.43 -15.70 29.52
CA LYS A 342 -47.31 -16.36 28.54
C LYS A 342 -46.71 -17.63 27.89
N ASP A 343 -45.60 -18.16 28.39
CA ASP A 343 -44.86 -19.28 27.79
C ASP A 343 -44.82 -20.47 28.77
N ASP A 344 -45.34 -21.63 28.34
CA ASP A 344 -45.59 -22.83 29.16
C ASP A 344 -44.31 -23.60 29.58
N PHE A 345 -43.12 -23.00 29.39
CA PHE A 345 -41.83 -23.67 29.67
C PHE A 345 -41.32 -23.38 31.08
N HIS A 346 -41.62 -24.30 32.01
CA HIS A 346 -41.30 -24.18 33.43
C HIS A 346 -40.13 -25.07 33.89
N GLN A 347 -39.82 -26.14 33.16
CA GLN A 347 -38.78 -27.10 33.51
C GLN A 347 -38.31 -27.87 32.27
N GLY A 348 -37.05 -28.32 32.29
CA GLY A 348 -36.46 -29.20 31.29
C GLY A 348 -35.51 -28.44 30.37
N TYR A 349 -35.19 -29.07 29.25
CA TYR A 349 -34.35 -28.50 28.19
C TYR A 349 -35.16 -28.31 26.92
N ARG A 350 -34.95 -27.20 26.22
CA ARG A 350 -35.43 -26.99 24.87
C ARG A 350 -34.39 -26.24 24.05
N ASN A 351 -34.46 -26.42 22.74
CA ASN A 351 -33.67 -25.66 21.78
C ASN A 351 -34.53 -25.10 20.66
N ARG A 352 -34.01 -24.06 20.02
CA ARG A 352 -34.45 -23.53 18.73
C ARG A 352 -33.22 -23.45 17.83
N PHE A 353 -33.36 -23.74 16.55
CA PHE A 353 -32.22 -23.76 15.65
C PHE A 353 -32.57 -23.25 14.26
N LEU A 354 -31.57 -22.69 13.60
CA LEU A 354 -31.56 -22.41 12.18
C LEU A 354 -30.67 -23.42 11.47
N ALA A 355 -31.11 -23.89 10.31
CA ALA A 355 -30.33 -24.83 9.53
C ALA A 355 -30.44 -24.61 8.02
N THR A 356 -29.41 -25.00 7.29
CA THR A 356 -29.36 -24.92 5.82
C THR A 356 -29.10 -26.31 5.23
N PRO A 357 -29.56 -26.64 4.02
CA PRO A 357 -29.29 -27.94 3.41
C PRO A 357 -27.80 -28.20 3.23
N TRP A 358 -27.37 -29.46 3.30
CA TRP A 358 -25.95 -29.83 3.11
C TRP A 358 -25.36 -29.49 1.73
N ALA A 359 -26.18 -29.16 0.73
CA ALA A 359 -25.70 -28.73 -0.58
C ALA A 359 -25.34 -27.24 -0.62
N VAL A 360 -25.74 -26.45 0.38
CA VAL A 360 -25.55 -25.00 0.43
C VAL A 360 -24.25 -24.66 1.15
N PHE A 361 -23.27 -24.14 0.41
CA PHE A 361 -22.00 -23.73 0.99
C PHE A 361 -22.17 -22.53 1.93
N TYR A 362 -21.96 -22.75 3.23
CA TYR A 362 -21.96 -21.66 4.19
C TYR A 362 -20.73 -20.75 4.01
N ARG A 363 -20.98 -19.44 3.93
CA ARG A 363 -19.96 -18.39 4.01
C ARG A 363 -20.40 -17.36 5.04
N PRO A 364 -19.49 -16.85 5.89
CA PRO A 364 -19.83 -15.79 6.83
C PRO A 364 -20.37 -14.55 6.12
N ALA A 365 -21.39 -13.91 6.70
CA ALA A 365 -21.86 -12.60 6.29
C ALA A 365 -20.76 -11.53 6.48
N LEU A 366 -20.81 -10.41 5.75
CA LEU A 366 -19.83 -9.32 5.88
C LEU A 366 -20.26 -8.38 7.02
N GLU A 367 -20.16 -8.82 8.27
CA GLU A 367 -20.60 -8.05 9.45
C GLU A 367 -19.50 -7.18 10.04
N HIS A 368 -18.23 -7.44 9.71
CA HIS A 368 -17.06 -6.77 10.28
C HIS A 368 -16.39 -5.87 9.23
N PRO A 369 -16.97 -4.68 8.94
CA PRO A 369 -16.46 -3.80 7.89
C PRO A 369 -15.05 -3.33 8.21
N LYS A 370 -14.20 -3.28 7.18
CA LYS A 370 -12.83 -2.82 7.36
C LYS A 370 -12.79 -1.35 7.84
N PRO A 371 -12.04 -1.04 8.91
CA PRO A 371 -11.81 0.33 9.33
C PRO A 371 -11.21 1.18 8.21
N ARG A 372 -11.69 2.42 8.07
CA ARG A 372 -11.25 3.35 7.03
C ARG A 372 -10.42 4.48 7.61
N VAL A 373 -9.35 4.85 6.93
CA VAL A 373 -8.60 6.08 7.21
C VAL A 373 -9.25 7.22 6.40
N LEU A 374 -9.99 8.08 7.08
CA LEU A 374 -10.80 9.15 6.44
C LEU A 374 -9.98 10.36 5.96
N GLY A 375 -8.67 10.35 6.16
CA GLY A 375 -7.78 11.44 5.77
C GLY A 375 -6.36 10.96 5.52
N SER A 376 -5.46 11.91 5.36
CA SER A 376 -4.04 11.61 5.20
C SER A 376 -3.34 11.55 6.56
N GLN A 377 -2.30 10.74 6.63
CA GLN A 377 -1.42 10.63 7.79
C GLN A 377 0.01 10.96 7.40
N THR A 378 0.82 11.40 8.36
CA THR A 378 2.25 11.58 8.14
C THR A 378 3.01 10.29 8.44
N ALA A 379 4.10 10.08 7.71
CA ALA A 379 5.01 8.96 7.91
C ALA A 379 6.44 9.39 7.56
N MET A 380 7.44 8.70 8.10
CA MET A 380 8.84 8.96 7.78
C MET A 380 9.33 7.98 6.72
N VAL A 381 10.03 8.45 5.70
CA VAL A 381 10.61 7.60 4.65
C VAL A 381 11.73 6.74 5.24
N THR A 382 11.70 5.44 4.96
CA THR A 382 12.68 4.45 5.46
C THR A 382 13.41 3.74 4.33
N GLY A 383 14.49 3.04 4.67
CA GLY A 383 15.25 2.21 3.75
C GLY A 383 16.45 1.56 4.43
N PRO A 384 17.33 0.89 3.67
CA PRO A 384 18.48 0.19 4.18
C PRO A 384 19.46 1.13 4.91
N LYS A 385 20.13 0.61 5.93
CA LYS A 385 21.11 1.37 6.71
C LYS A 385 22.24 1.87 5.80
N GLY A 386 22.47 3.18 5.80
CA GLY A 386 23.55 3.83 5.04
C GLY A 386 23.16 4.30 3.64
N GLU A 387 21.92 4.08 3.20
CA GLU A 387 21.38 4.68 1.98
C GLU A 387 20.71 6.03 2.28
N GLU A 388 20.72 6.94 1.30
CA GLU A 388 19.97 8.21 1.36
C GLU A 388 18.68 8.14 0.52
N ILE A 389 18.64 7.27 -0.48
CA ILE A 389 17.54 7.14 -1.45
C ILE A 389 17.26 5.65 -1.63
N HIS A 390 16.02 5.25 -1.37
CA HIS A 390 15.58 3.87 -1.54
C HIS A 390 14.25 3.83 -2.31
N CYS A 391 14.33 3.51 -3.60
CA CYS A 391 13.16 3.38 -4.46
C CYS A 391 13.27 2.23 -5.45
N ASP A 392 12.13 1.75 -5.93
CA ASP A 392 12.07 0.71 -6.97
C ASP A 392 11.95 1.29 -8.39
N GLN A 393 11.75 0.41 -9.39
CA GLN A 393 11.62 0.79 -10.80
C GLN A 393 10.44 1.72 -11.12
N TYR A 394 9.48 1.86 -10.21
CA TYR A 394 8.31 2.73 -10.34
C TYR A 394 8.46 4.03 -9.52
N GLY A 395 9.61 4.24 -8.85
CA GLY A 395 9.81 5.37 -7.95
C GLY A 395 9.02 5.25 -6.64
N ARG A 396 8.57 4.04 -6.28
CA ARG A 396 7.91 3.79 -4.99
C ARG A 396 8.92 3.88 -3.86
N ILE A 397 8.46 4.26 -2.67
CA ILE A 397 9.27 4.33 -1.46
C ILE A 397 8.65 3.49 -0.35
N LYS A 398 9.38 3.31 0.75
CA LYS A 398 8.88 2.71 2.00
C LYS A 398 8.84 3.75 3.10
N VAL A 399 7.93 3.58 4.05
CA VAL A 399 7.72 4.53 5.14
C VAL A 399 7.42 3.82 6.45
N GLN A 400 7.68 4.48 7.56
CA GLN A 400 7.19 4.10 8.87
C GLN A 400 6.12 5.08 9.34
N PHE A 401 4.93 4.56 9.61
CA PHE A 401 3.87 5.33 10.26
C PHE A 401 4.18 5.54 11.74
N HIS A 402 3.74 6.67 12.31
CA HIS A 402 3.99 6.99 13.71
C HIS A 402 3.32 6.04 14.71
N TRP A 403 2.25 5.36 14.30
CA TRP A 403 1.56 4.36 15.11
C TRP A 403 2.15 2.95 14.96
N ASP A 404 3.05 2.73 13.99
CA ASP A 404 3.69 1.43 13.80
C ASP A 404 4.79 1.24 14.84
N ARG A 405 4.42 0.55 15.92
CA ARG A 405 5.27 0.26 17.09
C ARG A 405 6.27 -0.88 16.85
N GLU A 406 6.01 -1.74 15.87
CA GLU A 406 6.84 -2.92 15.59
C GLU A 406 7.85 -2.66 14.47
N GLY A 407 7.62 -1.62 13.65
CA GLY A 407 8.54 -1.16 12.61
C GLY A 407 9.93 -0.78 13.14
N LEU A 408 10.97 -1.18 12.42
CA LEU A 408 12.38 -0.99 12.79
C LEU A 408 13.05 0.20 12.06
N ALA A 409 12.27 1.03 11.37
CA ALA A 409 12.73 2.14 10.53
C ALA A 409 13.68 1.71 9.40
N ASP A 410 13.46 0.53 8.84
CA ASP A 410 14.30 -0.10 7.82
C ASP A 410 13.55 -0.38 6.50
N ASP A 411 14.19 -1.11 5.59
CA ASP A 411 13.65 -1.54 4.29
C ASP A 411 12.56 -2.60 4.38
N LYS A 412 12.24 -3.10 5.58
CA LYS A 412 11.19 -4.10 5.81
C LYS A 412 9.98 -3.53 6.54
N THR A 413 10.02 -2.26 6.90
CA THR A 413 8.98 -1.63 7.74
C THR A 413 7.62 -1.53 7.04
N SER A 414 7.58 -1.32 5.71
CA SER A 414 6.33 -1.28 4.94
C SER A 414 6.44 -1.90 3.55
N CYS A 415 5.27 -1.98 2.89
CA CYS A 415 5.19 -2.22 1.46
C CYS A 415 5.74 -1.03 0.65
N TRP A 416 5.89 -1.25 -0.66
CA TRP A 416 6.24 -0.20 -1.61
C TRP A 416 5.03 0.68 -1.91
N MET A 417 5.14 1.98 -1.61
CA MET A 417 4.08 2.97 -1.80
C MET A 417 4.39 3.86 -3.01
N ARG A 418 3.41 4.01 -3.91
CA ARG A 418 3.53 4.95 -5.03
C ARG A 418 3.58 6.38 -4.53
N VAL A 419 4.41 7.19 -5.19
CA VAL A 419 4.56 8.61 -4.91
C VAL A 419 3.82 9.40 -5.99
N SER A 420 2.94 10.29 -5.58
CA SER A 420 2.23 11.20 -6.47
C SER A 420 3.22 12.21 -7.05
N SER A 421 3.32 12.22 -8.38
CA SER A 421 4.03 13.26 -9.14
C SER A 421 3.08 14.40 -9.49
N SER A 422 3.60 15.63 -9.51
CA SER A 422 2.84 16.81 -9.98
C SER A 422 2.46 16.73 -11.46
N TRP A 423 3.22 15.99 -12.27
CA TRP A 423 2.94 15.73 -13.69
C TRP A 423 3.59 14.40 -14.10
N ALA A 424 2.82 13.43 -14.60
CA ALA A 424 3.32 12.12 -15.03
C ALA A 424 2.68 11.68 -16.35
N GLY A 425 3.49 11.53 -17.40
CA GLY A 425 3.11 11.01 -18.71
C GLY A 425 4.01 9.85 -19.15
N ASP A 426 3.78 9.30 -20.35
CA ASP A 426 4.61 8.23 -20.91
C ASP A 426 6.03 8.76 -21.20
N ARG A 427 6.95 8.51 -20.26
CA ARG A 427 8.37 8.93 -20.29
C ARG A 427 8.59 10.43 -20.39
N TYR A 428 7.68 11.22 -19.83
CA TYR A 428 7.86 12.65 -19.57
C TYR A 428 7.10 13.06 -18.31
N GLY A 429 7.50 14.17 -17.69
CA GLY A 429 6.88 14.69 -16.48
C GLY A 429 7.90 15.06 -15.39
N ALA A 430 7.43 15.17 -14.15
CA ALA A 430 8.23 15.49 -12.98
C ALA A 430 8.41 14.26 -12.08
N ILE A 431 9.66 13.98 -11.70
CA ILE A 431 10.01 12.92 -10.75
C ILE A 431 10.89 13.51 -9.64
N VAL A 432 10.39 13.44 -8.41
CA VAL A 432 11.11 13.86 -7.20
C VAL A 432 10.90 12.76 -6.17
N ILE A 433 11.92 11.93 -5.98
CA ILE A 433 11.86 10.80 -5.05
C ILE A 433 12.13 11.29 -3.63
N PRO A 434 11.18 11.12 -2.68
CA PRO A 434 11.43 11.41 -1.27
C PRO A 434 12.58 10.56 -0.74
N ARG A 435 13.47 11.18 0.04
CA ARG A 435 14.68 10.56 0.59
C ARG A 435 14.44 9.99 1.97
N ILE A 436 15.26 9.03 2.38
CA ILE A 436 15.21 8.45 3.73
C ILE A 436 15.32 9.57 4.77
N GLY A 437 14.44 9.54 5.77
CA GLY A 437 14.34 10.55 6.81
C GLY A 437 13.48 11.77 6.46
N MET A 438 12.95 11.89 5.24
CA MET A 438 11.94 12.91 4.92
C MET A 438 10.57 12.52 5.50
N GLU A 439 9.79 13.51 5.92
CA GLU A 439 8.39 13.32 6.31
C GLU A 439 7.49 13.44 5.09
N VAL A 440 6.59 12.47 4.91
CA VAL A 440 5.66 12.40 3.78
C VAL A 440 4.22 12.33 4.25
N LEU A 441 3.32 12.83 3.40
CA LEU A 441 1.88 12.74 3.58
C LEU A 441 1.34 11.53 2.81
N VAL A 442 0.78 10.56 3.53
CA VAL A 442 0.24 9.31 2.99
C VAL A 442 -1.28 9.36 3.02
N THR A 443 -1.90 9.12 1.87
CA THR A 443 -3.35 8.98 1.68
C THR A 443 -3.67 7.53 1.37
N PHE A 444 -4.91 7.10 1.63
CA PHE A 444 -5.33 5.71 1.46
C PHE A 444 -6.40 5.62 0.39
N LEU A 445 -6.18 4.82 -0.66
CA LEU A 445 -7.16 4.65 -1.75
C LEU A 445 -8.44 4.03 -1.19
N GLU A 446 -9.60 4.59 -1.51
CA GLU A 446 -10.89 4.25 -0.89
C GLU A 446 -10.91 4.32 0.65
N GLY A 447 -9.94 4.99 1.27
CA GLY A 447 -9.72 4.99 2.71
C GLY A 447 -9.23 3.64 3.25
N ASP A 448 -8.80 2.70 2.40
CA ASP A 448 -8.34 1.37 2.79
C ASP A 448 -6.90 1.42 3.35
N PRO A 449 -6.69 1.06 4.64
CA PRO A 449 -5.35 1.00 5.24
C PRO A 449 -4.33 0.13 4.47
N ASP A 450 -4.78 -0.84 3.66
CA ASP A 450 -3.89 -1.70 2.87
C ASP A 450 -3.44 -1.05 1.55
N GLN A 451 -4.02 0.11 1.18
CA GLN A 451 -3.73 0.80 -0.08
C GLN A 451 -3.15 2.22 0.12
N PRO A 452 -1.98 2.35 0.78
CA PRO A 452 -1.35 3.63 0.99
C PRO A 452 -0.70 4.20 -0.29
N LEU A 453 -0.78 5.52 -0.43
CA LEU A 453 -0.23 6.33 -1.52
C LEU A 453 0.41 7.58 -0.94
N VAL A 454 1.67 7.83 -1.27
CA VAL A 454 2.35 9.08 -0.90
C VAL A 454 1.85 10.21 -1.79
N THR A 455 1.37 11.29 -1.18
CA THR A 455 0.70 12.42 -1.86
C THR A 455 1.40 13.77 -1.66
N GLY A 456 2.40 13.84 -0.77
CA GLY A 456 3.18 15.05 -0.55
C GLY A 456 4.35 14.83 0.40
N CYS A 457 5.17 15.86 0.55
CA CYS A 457 6.28 15.92 1.52
C CYS A 457 6.08 17.13 2.43
N LEU A 458 6.52 17.02 3.69
CA LEU A 458 6.40 18.06 4.70
C LEU A 458 7.76 18.44 5.28
N TYR A 459 7.90 19.71 5.66
CA TYR A 459 9.02 20.19 6.48
C TYR A 459 8.63 20.13 7.95
N HIS A 460 9.60 19.87 8.81
CA HIS A 460 9.45 19.84 10.27
C HIS A 460 10.67 20.47 10.96
N LYS A 461 10.77 20.35 12.29
CA LYS A 461 11.79 21.04 13.08
C LYS A 461 13.24 20.68 12.72
N GLU A 462 13.46 19.43 12.32
CA GLU A 462 14.78 18.90 11.96
C GLU A 462 15.02 19.01 10.44
N ASN A 463 14.00 18.73 9.62
CA ASN A 463 14.02 18.98 8.19
C ASN A 463 13.41 20.35 7.90
N GLN A 464 14.23 21.39 7.98
CA GLN A 464 13.78 22.77 7.80
C GLN A 464 13.70 23.18 6.32
N VAL A 465 12.90 24.22 6.07
CA VAL A 465 12.81 24.85 4.75
C VAL A 465 14.18 25.38 4.28
N PRO A 466 14.43 25.48 2.95
CA PRO A 466 15.76 25.84 2.42
C PRO A 466 16.30 27.24 2.80
N TYR A 467 15.41 28.14 3.21
CA TYR A 467 15.72 29.50 3.64
C TYR A 467 14.86 29.88 4.84
N ASP A 468 15.42 30.69 5.75
CA ASP A 468 14.71 31.12 6.95
C ASP A 468 13.39 31.83 6.63
N LEU A 469 12.31 31.34 7.23
CA LEU A 469 10.99 31.95 7.18
C LEU A 469 10.62 32.54 8.56
N PRO A 470 9.90 33.68 8.61
CA PRO A 470 9.24 34.37 7.49
C PRO A 470 10.11 35.40 6.76
N ALA A 471 11.40 35.52 7.07
CA ALA A 471 12.29 36.55 6.51
C ALA A 471 12.34 36.52 4.97
N ASN A 472 12.34 35.32 4.38
CA ASN A 472 12.43 35.12 2.93
C ASN A 472 11.10 34.67 2.28
N LYS A 473 9.95 35.13 2.81
CA LYS A 473 8.61 34.71 2.36
C LYS A 473 8.24 35.04 0.90
N THR A 474 9.04 35.85 0.21
CA THR A 474 8.87 36.22 -1.21
C THR A 474 9.71 35.36 -2.16
N ARG A 475 10.38 34.31 -1.65
CA ARG A 475 11.18 33.38 -2.46
C ARG A 475 10.41 32.13 -2.82
N THR A 476 10.44 31.79 -4.10
CA THR A 476 10.05 30.48 -4.63
C THR A 476 11.31 29.71 -5.03
N VAL A 477 11.45 28.47 -4.57
CA VAL A 477 12.70 27.71 -4.70
C VAL A 477 12.48 26.27 -5.16
N PHE A 478 13.34 25.79 -6.05
CA PHE A 478 13.57 24.38 -6.32
C PHE A 478 15.05 24.08 -6.07
N LYS A 479 15.36 23.49 -4.92
CA LYS A 479 16.73 23.25 -4.45
C LYS A 479 16.93 21.76 -4.21
N THR A 480 17.97 21.19 -4.80
CA THR A 480 18.32 19.76 -4.67
C THR A 480 19.69 19.60 -4.03
N LEU A 481 19.88 18.51 -3.28
CA LEU A 481 21.13 18.21 -2.58
C LEU A 481 21.89 17.10 -3.32
N SER A 482 23.20 17.28 -3.51
CA SER A 482 24.06 16.21 -4.04
C SER A 482 23.99 14.96 -3.18
N SER A 483 23.96 13.78 -3.80
CA SER A 483 23.87 12.47 -3.14
C SER A 483 24.89 11.52 -3.75
N PRO A 484 25.48 10.60 -2.97
CA PRO A 484 25.39 10.48 -1.51
C PRO A 484 26.34 11.44 -0.77
N GLY A 485 26.08 11.68 0.52
CA GLY A 485 26.98 12.35 1.47
C GLY A 485 26.91 13.88 1.51
N GLY A 486 25.98 14.50 0.78
CA GLY A 486 25.65 15.93 0.83
C GLY A 486 26.82 16.92 0.96
N GLY A 487 27.44 17.34 -0.15
CA GLY A 487 28.54 18.34 -0.19
C GLY A 487 28.32 19.52 -1.14
N GLY A 488 27.11 19.65 -1.72
CA GLY A 488 26.78 20.64 -2.75
C GLY A 488 25.29 20.62 -3.13
N PHE A 489 24.85 21.57 -3.96
CA PHE A 489 23.43 21.70 -4.33
C PHE A 489 23.21 22.30 -5.73
N ASN A 490 22.11 21.94 -6.37
CA ASN A 490 21.60 22.69 -7.52
C ASN A 490 20.38 23.52 -7.07
N GLU A 491 20.17 24.69 -7.68
CA GLU A 491 19.08 25.56 -7.29
C GLU A 491 18.54 26.41 -8.45
N LEU A 492 17.21 26.44 -8.57
CA LEU A 492 16.47 27.50 -9.25
C LEU A 492 15.69 28.27 -8.18
N ARG A 493 15.97 29.58 -8.08
CA ARG A 493 15.32 30.47 -7.11
C ARG A 493 14.77 31.71 -7.79
N ILE A 494 13.54 32.05 -7.46
CA ILE A 494 12.85 33.25 -7.91
C ILE A 494 12.54 34.10 -6.66
N GLU A 495 12.99 35.35 -6.65
CA GLU A 495 12.73 36.34 -5.61
C GLU A 495 11.79 37.41 -6.17
N ASP A 496 10.63 37.57 -5.52
CA ASP A 496 9.57 38.50 -5.94
C ASP A 496 9.53 39.77 -5.07
N LYS A 497 10.54 40.01 -4.24
CA LYS A 497 10.63 41.23 -3.43
C LYS A 497 10.78 42.45 -4.35
N LYS A 498 9.77 43.31 -4.32
CA LYS A 498 9.72 44.54 -5.14
C LYS A 498 11.00 45.38 -5.04
N GLY A 499 11.60 45.69 -6.18
CA GLY A 499 12.85 46.46 -6.30
C GLY A 499 14.13 45.66 -6.02
N ALA A 500 14.00 44.36 -5.77
CA ALA A 500 15.09 43.42 -5.55
C ALA A 500 14.77 42.05 -6.19
N GLU A 501 13.96 42.05 -7.25
CA GLU A 501 13.54 40.84 -7.95
C GLU A 501 14.75 40.13 -8.57
N GLN A 502 14.78 38.80 -8.48
CA GLN A 502 15.92 38.02 -8.98
C GLN A 502 15.52 36.61 -9.41
N ILE A 503 16.05 36.17 -10.54
CA ILE A 503 16.15 34.74 -10.87
C ILE A 503 17.60 34.32 -10.63
N PHE A 504 17.81 33.33 -9.77
CA PHE A 504 19.10 32.76 -9.45
C PHE A 504 19.14 31.30 -9.88
N ILE A 505 20.17 30.96 -10.66
CA ILE A 505 20.44 29.60 -11.13
C ILE A 505 21.82 29.21 -10.61
N HIS A 506 21.89 28.07 -9.92
CA HIS A 506 23.14 27.49 -9.44
C HIS A 506 23.25 26.04 -9.88
N ALA A 507 24.32 25.73 -10.62
CA ALA A 507 24.72 24.37 -10.95
C ALA A 507 25.96 24.00 -10.11
N GLN A 508 25.89 22.88 -9.39
CA GLN A 508 27.00 22.43 -8.55
C GLN A 508 28.23 21.98 -9.35
N ARG A 509 28.03 21.53 -10.59
CA ARG A 509 29.09 21.01 -11.45
C ARG A 509 29.00 21.55 -12.87
N ASP A 510 28.16 20.94 -13.70
CA ASP A 510 28.02 21.26 -15.12
C ASP A 510 26.65 21.91 -15.37
N TRP A 511 26.59 22.87 -16.29
CA TRP A 511 25.36 23.46 -16.82
C TRP A 511 25.41 23.38 -18.34
N ASP A 512 24.54 22.55 -18.92
CA ASP A 512 24.39 22.40 -20.36
C ASP A 512 23.07 23.02 -20.82
N GLU A 513 23.12 23.84 -21.88
CA GLU A 513 21.96 24.47 -22.50
C GLU A 513 21.91 24.09 -23.99
N ASN A 514 20.91 23.32 -24.42
CA ASN A 514 20.71 22.93 -25.82
C ASN A 514 19.43 23.55 -26.38
N ILE A 515 19.56 24.37 -27.43
CA ILE A 515 18.45 25.08 -28.08
C ILE A 515 18.36 24.65 -29.55
N GLU A 516 17.27 23.97 -29.91
CA GLU A 516 17.09 23.40 -31.25
C GLU A 516 16.73 24.43 -32.35
N HIS A 517 16.25 25.62 -31.97
CA HIS A 517 15.83 26.64 -32.94
C HIS A 517 16.48 28.01 -32.65
N ASP A 518 15.85 28.87 -31.84
CA ASP A 518 16.35 30.22 -31.57
C ASP A 518 16.59 30.45 -30.07
N GLN A 519 17.76 30.96 -29.73
CA GLN A 519 17.99 31.61 -28.42
C GLN A 519 17.93 33.12 -28.61
N LYS A 520 17.09 33.81 -27.83
CA LYS A 520 16.96 35.28 -27.84
C LYS A 520 17.19 35.83 -26.45
N ILE A 521 18.20 36.69 -26.29
CA ILE A 521 18.54 37.30 -25.01
C ILE A 521 18.41 38.82 -25.13
N ARG A 522 17.61 39.43 -24.26
CA ARG A 522 17.50 40.89 -24.12
C ARG A 522 17.82 41.28 -22.67
N VAL A 523 18.86 42.08 -22.50
CA VAL A 523 19.24 42.64 -21.20
C VAL A 523 18.92 44.14 -21.22
N GLY A 524 18.09 44.58 -20.27
CA GLY A 524 17.64 45.98 -20.20
C GLY A 524 18.65 46.96 -19.60
N ASN A 525 19.69 46.44 -18.96
CA ASN A 525 20.79 47.22 -18.36
C ASN A 525 22.14 46.57 -18.72
N GLU A 526 22.82 45.92 -17.77
CA GLU A 526 24.17 45.41 -17.94
C GLU A 526 24.24 43.87 -17.93
N ARG A 527 25.18 43.31 -18.70
CA ARG A 527 25.55 41.88 -18.68
C ARG A 527 27.01 41.76 -18.22
N HIS A 528 27.26 40.90 -17.24
CA HIS A 528 28.58 40.59 -16.73
C HIS A 528 28.84 39.09 -16.85
N ASP A 529 29.89 38.71 -17.58
CA ASP A 529 30.33 37.32 -17.72
C ASP A 529 31.74 37.19 -17.13
N THR A 530 31.92 36.26 -16.19
CA THR A 530 33.24 35.90 -15.65
C THR A 530 33.54 34.44 -15.93
N VAL A 531 34.60 34.17 -16.68
CA VAL A 531 35.06 32.81 -16.97
C VAL A 531 36.50 32.67 -16.47
N VAL A 532 36.72 31.77 -15.50
CA VAL A 532 38.02 31.61 -14.83
C VAL A 532 39.04 30.88 -15.69
N LYS A 533 38.59 29.97 -16.54
CA LYS A 533 39.44 29.19 -17.46
C LYS A 533 39.18 29.63 -18.90
N ASN A 534 38.73 28.72 -19.75
CA ASN A 534 38.63 28.95 -21.18
C ASN A 534 37.19 29.24 -21.58
N THR A 535 37.02 30.16 -22.53
CA THR A 535 35.81 30.29 -23.33
C THR A 535 36.10 29.82 -24.74
N TYR A 536 35.20 29.03 -25.32
CA TYR A 536 35.27 28.61 -26.72
C TYR A 536 33.94 28.95 -27.41
N THR A 537 34.02 29.54 -28.60
CA THR A 537 32.85 29.87 -29.42
C THR A 537 33.13 29.45 -30.86
N GLU A 538 32.26 28.61 -31.42
CA GLU A 538 32.26 28.24 -32.83
C GLU A 538 30.97 28.75 -33.48
N LEU A 539 31.12 29.59 -34.51
CA LEU A 539 30.02 30.09 -35.31
C LEU A 539 30.17 29.51 -36.72
N LYS A 540 29.22 28.68 -37.15
CA LYS A 540 29.33 27.93 -38.42
C LYS A 540 28.86 28.71 -39.65
N ALA A 541 28.26 29.87 -39.45
CA ALA A 541 27.76 30.74 -40.51
C ALA A 541 28.28 32.16 -40.29
N GLU A 542 27.40 33.15 -40.29
CA GLU A 542 27.76 34.56 -40.12
C GLU A 542 27.67 35.03 -38.67
N GLU A 543 28.60 35.90 -38.27
CA GLU A 543 28.48 36.73 -37.07
C GLU A 543 28.23 38.18 -37.50
N HIS A 544 27.09 38.75 -37.13
CA HIS A 544 26.84 40.19 -37.24
C HIS A 544 26.96 40.83 -35.87
N ARG A 545 28.03 41.59 -35.67
CA ARG A 545 28.26 42.33 -34.42
C ARG A 545 28.30 43.83 -34.66
N THR A 546 27.29 44.54 -34.16
CA THR A 546 27.24 46.00 -34.17
C THR A 546 27.55 46.54 -32.77
N THR A 547 28.49 47.48 -32.66
CA THR A 547 28.78 48.21 -31.42
C THR A 547 28.63 49.71 -31.72
N ILE A 548 27.73 50.40 -31.01
CA ILE A 548 27.38 51.81 -31.29
C ILE A 548 28.42 52.78 -30.70
N ALA A 549 28.95 52.46 -29.52
CA ALA A 549 29.96 53.25 -28.84
C ALA A 549 31.34 52.56 -28.92
N ASP A 550 32.19 52.76 -27.92
CA ASP A 550 33.52 52.19 -27.89
C ASP A 550 33.51 50.65 -27.78
N ARG A 551 34.29 49.99 -28.63
CA ARG A 551 34.79 48.63 -28.37
C ARG A 551 36.20 48.74 -27.76
N LYS A 552 36.34 48.41 -26.48
CA LYS A 552 37.65 48.35 -25.79
C LYS A 552 38.04 46.88 -25.58
N SER A 553 39.24 46.49 -26.01
CA SER A 553 39.79 45.15 -25.80
C SER A 553 41.22 45.25 -25.28
N GLU A 554 41.51 44.56 -24.17
CA GLU A 554 42.85 44.40 -23.62
C GLU A 554 43.23 42.93 -23.69
N VAL A 555 44.35 42.62 -24.36
CA VAL A 555 44.92 41.27 -24.43
C VAL A 555 46.30 41.32 -23.77
N ARG A 556 46.53 40.46 -22.76
CA ARG A 556 47.73 40.55 -21.91
C ARG A 556 48.93 39.75 -22.42
N VAL A 557 48.70 38.54 -22.93
CA VAL A 557 49.77 37.64 -23.34
C VAL A 557 50.00 37.74 -24.84
N ASP A 558 49.17 37.07 -25.64
CA ASP A 558 49.27 37.04 -27.10
C ASP A 558 47.88 37.23 -27.73
N ASP A 559 47.79 38.01 -28.81
CA ASP A 559 46.62 38.07 -29.71
C ASP A 559 46.99 37.45 -31.06
N HIS A 560 46.22 36.46 -31.51
CA HIS A 560 46.47 35.73 -32.75
C HIS A 560 45.24 35.83 -33.68
N LEU A 561 45.42 36.44 -34.86
CA LEU A 561 44.37 36.59 -35.86
C LEU A 561 44.74 35.86 -37.16
N THR A 562 43.92 34.88 -37.54
CA THR A 562 44.04 34.17 -38.82
C THR A 562 42.80 34.43 -39.65
N ILE A 563 42.97 34.88 -40.90
CA ILE A 563 41.87 35.16 -41.83
C ILE A 563 42.10 34.34 -43.09
N GLY A 564 41.14 33.46 -43.42
CA GLY A 564 41.29 32.49 -44.51
C GLY A 564 41.19 33.09 -45.92
N GLN A 565 40.55 34.25 -46.07
CA GLN A 565 40.43 34.97 -47.34
C GLN A 565 40.84 36.44 -47.17
N ASN A 566 39.87 37.34 -46.95
CA ASN A 566 40.11 38.79 -46.96
C ASN A 566 39.83 39.43 -45.61
N GLN A 567 40.71 40.34 -45.18
CA GLN A 567 40.44 41.29 -44.10
C GLN A 567 40.14 42.66 -44.71
N HIS A 568 38.95 43.20 -44.45
CA HIS A 568 38.62 44.59 -44.80
C HIS A 568 38.57 45.44 -43.55
N ILE A 569 39.44 46.45 -43.46
CA ILE A 569 39.46 47.44 -42.39
C ILE A 569 39.14 48.80 -43.02
N LYS A 570 38.01 49.39 -42.63
CA LYS A 570 37.65 50.77 -42.99
C LYS A 570 37.51 51.58 -41.71
N LEU A 571 38.25 52.68 -41.62
CA LEU A 571 38.30 53.55 -40.45
C LEU A 571 37.89 54.97 -40.85
N GLY A 572 37.17 55.67 -39.97
CA GLY A 572 36.73 57.05 -40.22
C GLY A 572 37.81 58.11 -39.98
N THR A 573 38.84 57.81 -39.17
CA THR A 573 39.83 58.82 -38.75
C THR A 573 41.27 58.32 -38.83
N ALA A 574 41.67 57.32 -38.03
CA ALA A 574 43.06 56.86 -37.99
C ALA A 574 43.17 55.39 -37.56
N GLN A 575 44.23 54.73 -38.04
CA GLN A 575 44.76 53.48 -37.47
C GLN A 575 46.06 53.82 -36.74
N LEU A 576 46.12 53.59 -35.43
CA LEU A 576 47.30 53.85 -34.61
C LEU A 576 47.86 52.51 -34.10
N THR A 577 49.07 52.15 -34.52
CA THR A 577 49.74 50.90 -34.11
C THR A 577 51.09 51.24 -33.50
N SER A 578 51.32 50.78 -32.26
CA SER A 578 52.60 50.89 -31.56
C SER A 578 53.02 49.49 -31.09
N ALA A 579 54.24 49.08 -31.39
CA ALA A 579 54.81 47.81 -30.96
C ALA A 579 56.16 48.04 -30.26
N GLY A 580 56.41 47.33 -29.16
CA GLY A 580 57.64 47.51 -28.38
C GLY A 580 58.91 46.94 -29.02
N LYS A 581 58.79 46.07 -30.03
CA LYS A 581 59.93 45.43 -30.71
C LYS A 581 59.87 45.55 -32.23
N GLU A 582 58.79 45.09 -32.87
CA GLU A 582 58.72 44.96 -34.32
C GLU A 582 57.27 45.09 -34.83
N ILE A 583 57.10 45.74 -35.98
CA ILE A 583 55.93 45.61 -36.86
C ILE A 583 56.43 45.04 -38.18
N HIS A 584 56.01 43.82 -38.54
CA HIS A 584 56.42 43.15 -39.78
C HIS A 584 55.24 43.02 -40.73
N LEU A 585 55.31 43.69 -41.88
CA LEU A 585 54.34 43.58 -42.96
C LEU A 585 54.97 42.79 -44.12
N LYS A 586 54.46 41.59 -44.39
CA LYS A 586 54.95 40.71 -45.47
C LYS A 586 53.81 40.31 -46.39
N ALA A 587 53.99 40.48 -47.71
CA ALA A 587 53.11 39.93 -48.73
C ALA A 587 53.91 38.99 -49.66
N GLY A 588 53.28 37.94 -50.18
CA GLY A 588 53.92 36.99 -51.08
C GLY A 588 54.19 37.53 -52.49
N ASP A 589 53.41 38.51 -52.93
CA ASP A 589 53.49 39.11 -54.27
C ASP A 589 53.71 40.62 -54.20
N LYS A 590 52.72 41.37 -53.68
CA LYS A 590 52.73 42.83 -53.70
C LYS A 590 52.33 43.45 -52.35
N ILE A 591 53.08 44.46 -51.92
CA ILE A 591 52.64 45.46 -50.94
C ILE A 591 52.43 46.78 -51.68
N VAL A 592 51.28 47.42 -51.48
CA VAL A 592 51.01 48.80 -51.93
C VAL A 592 50.71 49.64 -50.72
N ILE A 593 51.51 50.69 -50.51
CA ILE A 593 51.25 51.71 -49.49
C ILE A 593 51.00 53.01 -50.25
N GLU A 594 49.76 53.48 -50.21
CA GLU A 594 49.32 54.71 -50.86
C GLU A 594 48.87 55.70 -49.79
N ALA A 595 49.31 56.95 -49.92
CA ALA A 595 48.89 58.04 -49.06
C ALA A 595 48.45 59.21 -49.93
N GLY A 596 47.32 59.85 -49.59
CA GLY A 596 46.74 60.90 -50.42
C GLY A 596 47.52 62.21 -50.43
N MET A 597 48.13 62.60 -49.30
CA MET A 597 48.87 63.86 -49.18
C MET A 597 50.37 63.66 -48.96
N GLU A 598 50.74 62.76 -48.05
CA GLU A 598 52.13 62.55 -47.65
C GLU A 598 52.32 61.11 -47.16
N LEU A 599 53.37 60.43 -47.63
CA LEU A 599 53.90 59.21 -47.04
C LEU A 599 55.27 59.51 -46.43
N THR A 600 55.42 59.32 -45.12
CA THR A 600 56.68 59.56 -44.42
C THR A 600 57.13 58.30 -43.67
N VAL A 601 58.36 57.86 -43.91
CA VAL A 601 59.04 56.77 -43.19
C VAL A 601 60.22 57.39 -42.43
N LYS A 602 60.25 57.27 -41.10
CA LYS A 602 61.34 57.81 -40.26
C LYS A 602 62.01 56.68 -39.47
N ALA A 603 63.33 56.71 -39.35
CA ALA A 603 64.10 55.79 -38.52
C ALA A 603 65.44 56.43 -38.08
N GLY A 604 65.79 56.34 -36.79
CA GLY A 604 67.13 56.72 -36.29
C GLY A 604 67.61 58.13 -36.67
N GLY A 605 66.71 59.11 -36.73
CA GLY A 605 67.02 60.50 -37.16
C GLY A 605 67.08 60.72 -38.68
N SER A 606 66.86 59.68 -39.49
CA SER A 606 66.73 59.75 -40.96
C SER A 606 65.27 59.61 -41.38
N PHE A 607 64.90 60.12 -42.56
CA PHE A 607 63.57 59.94 -43.11
C PHE A 607 63.52 59.91 -44.63
N ILE A 608 62.46 59.29 -45.14
CA ILE A 608 61.99 59.36 -46.52
C ILE A 608 60.59 59.96 -46.46
N LYS A 609 60.36 61.06 -47.18
CA LYS A 609 59.05 61.70 -47.31
C LYS A 609 58.68 61.78 -48.78
N LEU A 610 57.49 61.33 -49.12
CA LEU A 610 56.89 61.44 -50.44
C LEU A 610 55.65 62.33 -50.31
N ASP A 611 55.62 63.41 -51.07
CA ASP A 611 54.46 64.32 -51.16
C ASP A 611 54.31 64.81 -52.61
N ALA A 612 53.38 65.76 -52.85
CA ALA A 612 53.16 66.35 -54.18
C ALA A 612 54.40 67.06 -54.76
N GLY A 613 55.40 67.40 -53.92
CA GLY A 613 56.65 68.05 -54.32
C GLY A 613 57.77 67.07 -54.68
N GLY A 614 57.62 65.76 -54.44
CA GLY A 614 58.58 64.73 -54.83
C GLY A 614 59.04 63.83 -53.68
N VAL A 615 60.21 63.20 -53.85
CA VAL A 615 60.83 62.30 -52.85
C VAL A 615 61.96 63.02 -52.13
N THR A 616 61.78 63.27 -50.84
CA THR A 616 62.80 63.84 -49.95
C THR A 616 63.44 62.73 -49.13
N VAL A 617 64.77 62.57 -49.23
CA VAL A 617 65.54 61.59 -48.46
C VAL A 617 66.60 62.34 -47.63
N VAL A 618 66.53 62.22 -46.31
CA VAL A 618 67.44 62.93 -45.38
C VAL A 618 68.02 61.94 -44.37
N GLY A 619 69.35 61.95 -44.24
CA GLY A 619 70.09 61.17 -43.24
C GLY A 619 71.60 61.50 -43.28
N PRO A 620 72.38 61.13 -42.25
CA PRO A 620 73.83 61.42 -42.19
C PRO A 620 74.63 60.83 -43.35
N VAL A 621 74.23 59.66 -43.84
CA VAL A 621 74.80 58.97 -45.03
C VAL A 621 73.66 58.27 -45.77
N VAL A 622 73.50 58.55 -47.07
CA VAL A 622 72.55 57.86 -47.95
C VAL A 622 73.34 56.95 -48.90
N LYS A 623 73.21 55.63 -48.72
CA LYS A 623 73.86 54.65 -49.61
C LYS A 623 72.88 54.19 -50.68
N ILE A 624 73.17 54.51 -51.94
CA ILE A 624 72.41 54.05 -53.11
C ILE A 624 73.26 53.01 -53.82
N ASN A 625 72.72 51.80 -54.01
CA ASN A 625 73.39 50.67 -54.68
C ASN A 625 74.74 50.20 -54.05
N ALA A 626 75.01 50.48 -52.77
CA ALA A 626 76.28 50.11 -52.11
C ALA A 626 76.10 49.63 -50.66
N GLY A 627 76.38 48.34 -50.40
CA GLY A 627 76.59 47.73 -49.08
C GLY A 627 75.35 47.58 -48.17
N GLY A 628 75.27 46.44 -47.47
CA GLY A 628 74.27 46.12 -46.44
C GLY A 628 73.48 44.83 -46.73
N SER A 629 72.96 44.18 -45.68
CA SER A 629 71.98 43.09 -45.76
C SER A 629 70.62 43.61 -45.31
N ALA A 630 69.53 43.18 -45.95
CA ALA A 630 68.19 43.48 -45.47
C ALA A 630 67.98 42.89 -44.06
N GLY A 631 67.23 43.60 -43.22
CA GLY A 631 66.73 43.00 -41.98
C GLY A 631 65.74 41.89 -42.30
N SER A 632 65.84 40.77 -41.59
CA SER A 632 64.85 39.69 -41.66
C SER A 632 63.80 39.91 -40.59
N GLY A 633 62.54 40.05 -40.98
CA GLY A 633 61.46 40.12 -40.01
C GLY A 633 61.20 38.76 -39.35
N THR A 634 60.62 38.78 -38.16
CA THR A 634 60.25 37.55 -37.45
C THR A 634 59.20 36.75 -38.23
N GLY A 635 59.32 35.41 -38.22
CA GLY A 635 58.40 34.50 -38.91
C GLY A 635 57.03 34.39 -38.21
N ILE A 636 56.01 33.97 -38.95
CA ILE A 636 54.65 33.78 -38.41
C ILE A 636 54.62 32.55 -37.48
N GLY A 637 54.23 32.75 -36.22
CA GLY A 637 54.08 31.69 -35.20
C GLY A 637 52.67 31.61 -34.62
N ILE A 638 51.66 31.40 -35.47
CA ILE A 638 50.24 31.32 -35.04
C ILE A 638 50.03 30.04 -34.21
N LYS A 639 49.36 30.18 -33.06
CA LYS A 639 48.86 29.05 -32.26
C LYS A 639 47.41 28.77 -32.69
N PRO A 640 47.06 27.54 -33.14
CA PRO A 640 45.69 27.21 -33.49
C PRO A 640 44.79 27.15 -32.23
N PRO A 641 43.50 27.49 -32.34
CA PRO A 641 42.56 27.28 -31.25
C PRO A 641 42.45 25.80 -30.91
N VAL A 642 42.29 25.50 -29.62
CA VAL A 642 42.08 24.13 -29.14
C VAL A 642 40.64 23.72 -29.45
N LEU A 643 40.44 22.51 -29.96
CA LEU A 643 39.11 21.95 -30.19
C LEU A 643 38.39 21.73 -28.86
N PRO A 644 37.10 22.09 -28.75
CA PRO A 644 36.33 21.84 -27.55
C PRO A 644 36.07 20.34 -27.40
N GLY A 645 35.87 19.89 -26.16
CA GLY A 645 35.18 18.63 -25.92
C GLY A 645 33.75 18.71 -26.46
N ALA A 646 33.19 17.58 -26.88
CA ALA A 646 31.77 17.54 -27.23
C ALA A 646 30.94 17.92 -26.00
N ALA A 647 29.94 18.80 -26.17
CA ALA A 647 28.86 18.92 -25.20
C ALA A 647 28.23 17.54 -25.00
N ASP A 648 27.71 17.27 -23.80
CA ASP A 648 27.06 16.00 -23.54
C ASP A 648 25.90 15.83 -24.54
N LYS A 649 25.99 14.78 -25.35
CA LYS A 649 25.00 14.46 -26.39
C LYS A 649 24.06 13.41 -25.86
N ASP A 650 23.60 13.59 -24.62
CA ASP A 650 22.60 12.72 -24.06
C ASP A 650 21.35 12.83 -24.94
N LYS A 651 21.03 11.72 -25.60
CA LYS A 651 19.90 11.67 -26.52
C LYS A 651 18.64 11.78 -25.67
N ALA A 652 17.67 12.58 -26.13
CA ALA A 652 16.29 12.42 -25.65
C ALA A 652 15.95 10.92 -25.67
N GLY A 653 15.40 10.42 -24.56
CA GLY A 653 15.04 9.02 -24.42
C GLY A 653 14.27 8.54 -25.66
N SER A 654 14.58 7.33 -26.12
CA SER A 654 14.02 6.77 -27.36
C SER A 654 12.50 6.96 -27.41
N LEU A 655 11.96 7.41 -28.55
CA LEU A 655 10.54 7.24 -28.84
C LEU A 655 10.18 5.76 -28.66
N MET A 656 8.99 5.45 -28.10
CA MET A 656 8.59 4.05 -27.94
C MET A 656 8.49 3.45 -29.34
N ASP A 657 8.94 2.20 -29.47
CA ASP A 657 8.60 1.40 -30.63
C ASP A 657 7.08 1.44 -30.82
N GLN A 658 6.64 1.82 -32.02
CA GLN A 658 5.25 1.59 -32.41
C GLN A 658 4.98 0.10 -32.25
N ALA A 659 3.95 -0.23 -31.47
CA ALA A 659 3.50 -1.61 -31.32
C ALA A 659 3.26 -2.20 -32.72
N LEU A 660 4.15 -3.09 -33.15
CA LEU A 660 3.95 -3.88 -34.35
C LEU A 660 2.71 -4.73 -34.12
N GLY A 661 1.70 -4.55 -34.97
CA GLY A 661 0.52 -5.40 -34.99
C GLY A 661 0.94 -6.86 -35.12
N ASN A 662 0.35 -7.72 -34.28
CA ASN A 662 0.61 -9.15 -34.21
C ASN A 662 0.69 -9.79 -35.60
N ALA A 663 1.89 -10.18 -36.03
CA ALA A 663 2.11 -11.11 -37.12
C ALA A 663 2.44 -12.49 -36.54
N VAL A 664 1.73 -13.50 -37.06
CA VAL A 664 1.70 -14.91 -36.63
C VAL A 664 3.10 -15.55 -36.66
N PRO A 665 3.49 -16.41 -35.70
CA PRO A 665 4.80 -17.03 -35.68
C PRO A 665 4.96 -18.10 -36.78
N GLU A 666 6.02 -18.00 -37.57
CA GLU A 666 6.44 -19.02 -38.54
C GLU A 666 7.36 -20.08 -37.91
N LYS A 667 7.20 -21.32 -38.37
CA LYS A 667 7.73 -22.56 -37.80
C LYS A 667 9.26 -22.66 -37.83
N VAL A 668 9.85 -23.02 -36.69
CA VAL A 668 11.27 -23.39 -36.54
C VAL A 668 11.57 -24.70 -37.28
N LYS A 669 12.59 -24.71 -38.15
CA LYS A 669 13.28 -25.92 -38.62
C LYS A 669 14.61 -26.11 -37.85
N PRO A 670 14.97 -27.32 -37.41
CA PRO A 670 16.19 -27.59 -36.66
C PRO A 670 17.46 -27.53 -37.54
N LYS A 671 18.55 -27.02 -36.96
CA LYS A 671 19.89 -26.86 -37.54
C LYS A 671 20.56 -28.22 -37.80
N ALA A 672 21.17 -28.38 -38.97
CA ALA A 672 22.13 -29.45 -39.26
C ALA A 672 23.53 -29.08 -38.73
N PHE A 673 24.18 -30.06 -38.10
CA PHE A 673 25.56 -30.02 -37.62
C PHE A 673 26.55 -30.06 -38.80
N PHE A 674 27.59 -29.24 -38.75
CA PHE A 674 28.77 -29.36 -39.60
C PHE A 674 29.83 -30.22 -38.92
N VAL A 675 30.34 -31.20 -39.67
CA VAL A 675 31.50 -32.05 -39.37
C VAL A 675 32.72 -31.42 -40.06
N PHE A 676 33.83 -31.28 -39.33
CA PHE A 676 35.13 -30.90 -39.87
C PHE A 676 35.93 -32.15 -40.27
N SER A 677 36.48 -32.12 -41.48
CA SER A 677 37.68 -32.85 -41.95
C SER A 677 38.68 -31.75 -42.35
N GLU A 678 39.97 -31.76 -42.02
CA GLU A 678 40.92 -32.78 -41.55
C GLU A 678 41.67 -32.32 -40.29
#